data_AF-G9WLD6-F1
#
_entry.id   AF-G9WLD6-F1
#
_cell.length_a   1.000
_cell.length_b   1.000
_cell.length_c   1.000
_cell.angle_alpha   90.00
_cell.angle_beta   90.00
_cell.angle_gamma   90.00
#
_symmetry.space_group_name_H-M   'P 1'
#
loop_
_entity.id
_entity.type
_entity.pdbx_description
1 polymer ?
#
loop_
_entity_poly.entity_id
_entity_poly.type
_entity_poly.pdbx_seq_one_letter_code
_entity_poly.pdbx_strand_id
1 'polypeptide(L)'
;MENSIFLERLSYAKIEPYGVFAMREKINKLARGIVDQEKPSTHFSEEYIEGKIPFLETKTFEIFIQSLNGIPMRGLVYCKEPFIVLHKNAFGGVRTKVSFSVNTEGMDEETELHGELDFVYLGGEKRIPYHFVLEKSPSAQQIKEIRHCHDLKELTEEDKAAAVRLFDYRDFPSAPLMQNGEAAKLYSLLKPCVNRTLALEEFLTYFSERPRNAQNRNSRAFVSGEKEEKHLEFPEGMSLEDKITQCIRNGERGEEAFSLYKQGVEENIKLTNLYENLLYSMKRGYKEELPKSVYLYFSYEYRVEEGLRLALYYNILHNFRENSDIYQKFARQMQDFAIESLLEGRMNEELGFLYQNLIFPDMVDEKMAEVLPKILRSYKVVVEDTEIEKIVLSHPALEGEEIYSLENGEAYVPMPYRDMILLFQDDRGNRYCRVNYRKTKVFEGAELERKVEKLFGSGSVFLLQKALLLQKEGMKTEEDLELMEKVFQNPAFSAAFRMEILGEILAYHRKENAVFFHEESLQFLLKIPTKGMNRKEKENYLSALLFRGEMERAISFYKENPYLNIEKELLADFVDAAIDRGENALSLYLSFIAFQEHKISDKALAFLLEEWNGASVEMYSILKRAEKRREEKGKIASAQLLNMAERLLAQCLFTEQRREAEEAFSLYRSFSGNEPLLMRAFLTSYAVSVFLYQKKENPEFTRLLYEEVRGESYKERVPLISLLALSYSFSKRKSLTEDEKEVLNDILPILLDKNYVFSYTKDLAKFVPLPKAVMEKTVVEYHGKIEEKPYFSVRNQGEKEFHREELQHSYHGIYTASFLLFPGESMEYRFTIGKEDKLLYESVLKKDGTHITDGEDAYSALCRMSSLLMEGNREELRPLMEEYEEKELALSRVLME
;
A
#
# COMPACT_ATOMS: atom_id res chain seq x y z
N MET A 1 11.13 -30.43 35.40
CA MET A 1 10.70 -29.06 35.72
C MET A 1 11.94 -28.21 35.65
N GLU A 2 12.06 -27.41 34.59
CA GLU A 2 12.91 -26.23 34.45
C GLU A 2 12.42 -25.55 33.16
N ASN A 3 12.13 -24.26 33.24
CA ASN A 3 11.52 -23.48 32.17
C ASN A 3 12.49 -23.41 30.97
N SER A 4 12.17 -24.13 29.89
CA SER A 4 12.82 -23.92 28.59
C SER A 4 12.37 -22.56 28.04
N ILE A 5 13.30 -21.61 28.09
CA ILE A 5 13.19 -20.18 27.70
C ILE A 5 12.98 -20.00 26.18
N PHE A 6 13.14 -21.07 25.41
CA PHE A 6 13.26 -21.10 23.96
C PHE A 6 11.98 -20.66 23.20
N LEU A 7 10.82 -20.78 23.84
CA LEU A 7 9.50 -20.44 23.27
C LEU A 7 8.75 -19.38 24.12
N GLU A 8 9.43 -18.77 25.10
CA GLU A 8 8.83 -17.78 26.02
C GLU A 8 8.95 -16.34 25.54
N ARG A 9 9.63 -16.08 24.42
CA ARG A 9 9.77 -14.71 23.88
C ARG A 9 8.78 -14.47 22.74
N LEU A 10 7.78 -13.69 23.13
CA LEU A 10 6.61 -13.26 22.39
C LEU A 10 7.01 -12.61 21.08
N SER A 11 6.29 -12.94 20.00
CA SER A 11 6.13 -12.01 18.90
C SER A 11 4.70 -12.04 18.34
N TYR A 12 4.27 -10.85 17.95
CA TYR A 12 3.14 -10.46 17.09
C TYR A 12 1.72 -10.99 17.28
N ALA A 13 1.49 -11.79 18.31
CA ALA A 13 0.17 -11.92 18.89
C ALA A 13 0.30 -12.18 20.38
N LYS A 14 -0.36 -11.35 21.18
CA LYS A 14 -0.57 -11.62 22.60
C LYS A 14 -1.28 -12.98 22.75
N ILE A 15 -0.83 -13.75 23.75
CA ILE A 15 -1.37 -15.01 24.32
C ILE A 15 -0.74 -16.28 23.73
N GLU A 16 -0.22 -17.14 24.62
CA GLU A 16 0.31 -18.47 24.31
C GLU A 16 -0.71 -19.32 23.52
N PRO A 17 -0.46 -19.59 22.23
CA PRO A 17 -1.37 -20.39 21.42
C PRO A 17 -1.02 -21.87 21.51
N TYR A 18 -2.04 -22.71 21.48
CA TYR A 18 -1.96 -24.18 21.38
C TYR A 18 -0.90 -24.71 20.37
N GLY A 19 -0.63 -23.97 19.28
CA GLY A 19 0.39 -24.32 18.29
C GLY A 19 1.83 -24.26 18.82
N VAL A 20 2.19 -23.26 19.63
CA VAL A 20 3.53 -23.13 20.22
C VAL A 20 3.78 -24.25 21.24
N PHE A 21 2.74 -24.58 22.02
CA PHE A 21 2.77 -25.73 22.93
C PHE A 21 3.00 -27.04 22.15
N ALA A 22 2.29 -27.25 21.04
CA ALA A 22 2.45 -28.43 20.21
C ALA A 22 3.86 -28.59 19.62
N MET A 23 4.45 -27.47 19.17
CA MET A 23 5.84 -27.43 18.72
C MET A 23 6.79 -27.84 19.85
N ARG A 24 6.66 -27.21 21.04
CA ARG A 24 7.44 -27.56 22.23
C ARG A 24 7.30 -29.04 22.62
N GLU A 25 6.08 -29.56 22.58
CA GLU A 25 5.78 -30.96 22.90
C GLU A 25 6.50 -31.92 21.96
N LYS A 26 6.45 -31.67 20.64
CA LYS A 26 7.14 -32.49 19.62
C LYS A 26 8.66 -32.45 19.82
N ILE A 27 9.25 -31.28 20.04
CA ILE A 27 10.70 -31.14 20.27
C ILE A 27 11.12 -31.89 21.54
N ASN A 28 10.36 -31.76 22.63
CA ASN A 28 10.62 -32.51 23.87
C ASN A 28 10.52 -34.03 23.70
N LYS A 29 9.53 -34.51 22.92
CA LYS A 29 9.38 -35.93 22.59
C LYS A 29 10.59 -36.43 21.81
N LEU A 30 10.98 -35.71 20.75
CA LEU A 30 12.16 -36.03 19.95
C LEU A 30 13.43 -36.05 20.82
N ALA A 31 13.65 -35.05 21.67
CA ALA A 31 14.81 -35.02 22.57
C ALA A 31 14.88 -36.21 23.54
N ARG A 32 13.73 -36.82 23.87
CA ARG A 32 13.62 -38.03 24.70
C ARG A 32 13.68 -39.33 23.90
N GLY A 33 13.82 -39.27 22.58
CA GLY A 33 13.80 -40.46 21.72
C GLY A 33 12.41 -40.99 21.39
N ILE A 34 11.35 -40.25 21.67
CA ILE A 34 9.96 -40.63 21.36
C ILE A 34 9.65 -40.18 19.92
N VAL A 35 9.38 -41.15 19.05
CA VAL A 35 9.18 -40.94 17.61
C VAL A 35 7.72 -41.16 17.25
N ASP A 36 6.99 -40.06 17.03
CA ASP A 36 5.65 -40.11 16.46
C ASP A 36 5.76 -40.20 14.92
N GLN A 37 5.46 -41.35 14.30
CA GLN A 37 5.45 -41.53 12.83
C GLN A 37 4.18 -41.01 12.15
N GLU A 38 3.10 -40.90 12.92
CA GLU A 38 1.79 -40.46 12.45
C GLU A 38 1.78 -38.93 12.27
N LYS A 39 1.59 -38.49 11.02
CA LYS A 39 1.41 -37.08 10.67
C LYS A 39 0.05 -36.86 10.02
N PRO A 40 -0.59 -35.69 10.23
CA PRO A 40 -1.86 -35.39 9.60
C PRO A 40 -1.70 -35.31 8.08
N SER A 41 -2.57 -36.01 7.35
CA SER A 41 -2.74 -35.81 5.91
C SER A 41 -3.73 -34.68 5.72
N THR A 42 -3.27 -33.51 5.29
CA THR A 42 -4.07 -32.29 5.32
C THR A 42 -4.72 -31.98 3.97
N HIS A 43 -5.95 -31.50 4.02
CA HIS A 43 -6.67 -30.91 2.90
C HIS A 43 -7.11 -29.51 3.30
N PHE A 44 -6.82 -28.52 2.46
CA PHE A 44 -7.27 -27.14 2.60
C PHE A 44 -8.36 -26.90 1.57
N SER A 45 -9.42 -26.20 1.95
CA SER A 45 -10.52 -25.87 1.03
C SER A 45 -10.08 -24.99 -0.12
N GLU A 46 -9.05 -24.17 0.09
CA GLU A 46 -8.53 -23.21 -0.90
C GLU A 46 -7.04 -23.45 -1.16
N GLU A 47 -6.63 -23.30 -2.41
CA GLU A 47 -5.23 -23.21 -2.84
C GLU A 47 -4.84 -21.77 -3.20
N TYR A 48 -5.84 -20.93 -3.49
CA TYR A 48 -5.71 -19.55 -3.90
C TYR A 48 -6.98 -18.80 -3.47
N ILE A 49 -6.84 -17.62 -2.89
CA ILE A 49 -7.99 -16.87 -2.36
C ILE A 49 -8.28 -15.69 -3.28
N GLU A 50 -9.45 -15.71 -3.93
CA GLU A 50 -9.96 -14.59 -4.71
C GLU A 50 -11.11 -13.91 -4.01
N GLY A 51 -11.16 -12.58 -4.07
CA GLY A 51 -12.28 -11.85 -3.52
C GLY A 51 -12.44 -10.47 -4.11
N LYS A 52 -13.68 -10.13 -4.45
CA LYS A 52 -14.09 -8.75 -4.72
C LYS A 52 -14.48 -8.07 -3.42
N ILE A 53 -13.88 -6.92 -3.13
CA ILE A 53 -14.12 -6.15 -1.91
C ILE A 53 -14.56 -4.74 -2.31
N PRO A 54 -15.76 -4.29 -1.90
CA PRO A 54 -16.15 -2.90 -2.12
C PRO A 54 -15.22 -1.94 -1.38
N PHE A 55 -15.00 -0.75 -1.96
CA PHE A 55 -14.22 0.30 -1.32
C PHE A 55 -14.78 0.69 0.06
N LEU A 56 -13.89 0.96 1.01
CA LEU A 56 -14.22 1.41 2.37
C LEU A 56 -15.05 0.41 3.20
N GLU A 57 -15.05 -0.86 2.80
CA GLU A 57 -15.72 -1.94 3.52
C GLU A 57 -14.72 -2.95 4.07
N THR A 58 -15.18 -3.72 5.06
CA THR A 58 -14.46 -4.88 5.59
C THR A 58 -15.16 -6.16 5.14
N LYS A 59 -14.40 -7.09 4.58
CA LYS A 59 -14.93 -8.41 4.17
C LYS A 59 -14.20 -9.54 4.88
N THR A 60 -14.95 -10.52 5.37
CA THR A 60 -14.41 -11.70 6.05
C THR A 60 -14.30 -12.89 5.08
N PHE A 61 -13.20 -13.62 5.19
CA PHE A 61 -12.91 -14.84 4.43
C PHE A 61 -12.66 -15.99 5.41
N GLU A 62 -12.90 -17.22 4.95
CA GLU A 62 -12.77 -18.43 5.76
C GLU A 62 -12.08 -19.53 4.97
N ILE A 63 -11.12 -20.21 5.60
CA ILE A 63 -10.42 -21.36 5.05
C ILE A 63 -10.70 -22.56 5.96
N PHE A 64 -11.20 -23.64 5.38
CA PHE A 64 -11.45 -24.88 6.08
C PHE A 64 -10.27 -25.82 5.89
N ILE A 65 -9.80 -26.41 7.00
CA ILE A 65 -8.68 -27.34 7.00
C ILE A 65 -9.14 -28.65 7.63
N GLN A 66 -8.92 -29.76 6.94
CA GLN A 66 -9.32 -31.09 7.37
C GLN A 66 -8.14 -32.08 7.31
N SER A 67 -8.03 -32.90 8.35
CA SER A 67 -7.18 -34.08 8.38
C SER A 67 -7.93 -35.28 7.78
N LEU A 68 -7.36 -35.88 6.75
CA LEU A 68 -7.92 -37.00 5.98
C LEU A 68 -7.69 -38.35 6.67
N ASN A 69 -6.66 -38.46 7.51
CA ASN A 69 -6.29 -39.69 8.22
C ASN A 69 -6.64 -39.67 9.72
N GLY A 70 -7.48 -38.72 10.16
CA GLY A 70 -7.99 -38.66 11.53
C GLY A 70 -7.00 -38.15 12.59
N ILE A 71 -5.73 -37.97 12.25
CA ILE A 71 -4.72 -37.40 13.13
C ILE A 71 -4.98 -35.90 13.29
N PRO A 72 -5.11 -35.37 14.52
CA PRO A 72 -5.41 -33.95 14.72
C PRO A 72 -4.24 -33.07 14.24
N MET A 73 -4.56 -32.07 13.41
CA MET A 73 -3.59 -31.04 13.03
C MET A 73 -3.38 -30.09 14.21
N ARG A 74 -2.18 -29.51 14.29
CA ARG A 74 -1.85 -28.41 15.20
C ARG A 74 -0.92 -27.47 14.46
N GLY A 75 -1.20 -26.17 14.46
CA GLY A 75 -0.42 -25.22 13.68
C GLY A 75 -0.73 -23.76 13.96
N LEU A 76 -0.02 -22.90 13.23
CA LEU A 76 -0.05 -21.45 13.28
C LEU A 76 -0.26 -20.91 11.86
N VAL A 77 -0.95 -19.77 11.77
CA VAL A 77 -1.12 -18.99 10.54
C VAL A 77 -0.49 -17.64 10.75
N TYR A 78 0.36 -17.24 9.82
CA TYR A 78 0.97 -15.93 9.80
C TYR A 78 0.44 -15.13 8.61
N CYS A 79 0.25 -13.83 8.86
CA CYS A 79 -0.15 -12.84 7.87
C CYS A 79 0.70 -11.60 8.12
N LYS A 80 1.23 -11.02 7.04
CA LYS A 80 2.22 -9.94 7.13
C LYS A 80 1.55 -8.59 6.94
N GLU A 81 0.44 -8.57 6.21
CA GLU A 81 -0.18 -7.35 5.75
C GLU A 81 -1.10 -6.74 6.80
N PRO A 82 -0.97 -5.42 7.09
CA PRO A 82 -1.70 -4.75 8.16
C PRO A 82 -3.19 -4.57 7.87
N PHE A 83 -3.59 -4.66 6.59
CA PHE A 83 -4.99 -4.61 6.17
C PHE A 83 -5.72 -5.95 6.36
N ILE A 84 -5.01 -7.03 6.74
CA ILE A 84 -5.61 -8.32 7.07
C ILE A 84 -5.52 -8.57 8.57
N VAL A 85 -6.68 -8.83 9.17
CA VAL A 85 -6.79 -9.18 10.59
C VAL A 85 -7.19 -10.65 10.73
N LEU A 86 -6.26 -11.48 11.20
CA LEU A 86 -6.55 -12.86 11.60
C LEU A 86 -7.41 -12.87 12.86
N HIS A 87 -8.55 -13.57 12.85
CA HIS A 87 -9.39 -13.70 14.05
C HIS A 87 -8.73 -14.57 15.12
N LYS A 88 -7.99 -15.60 14.67
CA LYS A 88 -7.13 -16.47 15.48
C LYS A 88 -5.91 -16.87 14.64
N ASN A 89 -4.72 -16.83 15.25
CA ASN A 89 -3.47 -17.21 14.60
C ASN A 89 -3.09 -18.69 14.82
N ALA A 90 -3.78 -19.40 15.72
CA ALA A 90 -3.52 -20.82 15.98
C ALA A 90 -4.75 -21.66 15.65
N PHE A 91 -4.50 -22.83 15.07
CA PHE A 91 -5.53 -23.79 14.70
C PHE A 91 -5.17 -25.19 15.17
N GLY A 92 -6.18 -26.00 15.41
CA GLY A 92 -6.00 -27.38 15.82
C GLY A 92 -7.26 -28.22 15.72
N GLY A 93 -7.08 -29.54 15.70
CA GLY A 93 -8.14 -30.54 15.60
C GLY A 93 -8.14 -31.28 14.26
N VAL A 94 -9.11 -32.20 14.09
CA VAL A 94 -9.28 -32.98 12.86
C VAL A 94 -9.94 -32.15 11.76
N ARG A 95 -10.83 -31.22 12.15
CA ARG A 95 -11.47 -30.23 11.26
C ARG A 95 -11.42 -28.88 11.95
N THR A 96 -10.97 -27.86 11.24
CA THR A 96 -10.85 -26.52 11.79
C THR A 96 -11.10 -25.47 10.73
N LYS A 97 -11.35 -24.25 11.19
CA LYS A 97 -11.64 -23.09 10.36
C LYS A 97 -10.74 -21.95 10.78
N VAL A 98 -10.08 -21.34 9.80
CA VAL A 98 -9.32 -20.11 9.98
C VAL A 98 -10.09 -18.99 9.31
N SER A 99 -10.45 -17.98 10.09
CA SER A 99 -11.18 -16.79 9.62
C SER A 99 -10.30 -15.56 9.72
N PHE A 100 -10.36 -14.71 8.70
CA PHE A 100 -9.64 -13.44 8.65
C PHE A 100 -10.49 -12.38 7.96
N SER A 101 -10.20 -11.11 8.21
CA SER A 101 -10.92 -9.98 7.60
C SER A 101 -9.98 -9.03 6.91
N VAL A 102 -10.38 -8.57 5.72
CA VAL A 102 -9.66 -7.61 4.91
C VAL A 102 -10.34 -6.27 5.05
N ASN A 103 -9.63 -5.27 5.58
CA ASN A 103 -10.13 -3.91 5.77
C ASN A 103 -9.61 -2.99 4.66
N THR A 104 -10.52 -2.37 3.92
CA THR A 104 -10.20 -1.46 2.80
C THR A 104 -10.46 0.01 3.12
N GLU A 105 -10.68 0.34 4.39
CA GLU A 105 -10.88 1.71 4.85
C GLU A 105 -9.67 2.60 4.49
N GLY A 106 -9.95 3.70 3.80
CA GLY A 106 -8.96 4.66 3.32
C GLY A 106 -8.31 4.32 1.97
N MET A 107 -8.53 3.14 1.41
CA MET A 107 -7.93 2.73 0.13
C MET A 107 -8.79 3.25 -1.05
N ASP A 108 -8.51 4.41 -1.64
CA ASP A 108 -9.37 5.03 -2.67
C ASP A 108 -8.88 4.84 -4.13
N GLU A 109 -7.64 4.39 -4.30
CA GLU A 109 -6.97 4.24 -5.61
C GLU A 109 -6.47 2.82 -5.90
N GLU A 110 -6.39 1.98 -4.88
CA GLU A 110 -5.95 0.59 -5.02
C GLU A 110 -6.96 -0.17 -5.85
N THR A 111 -6.47 -0.94 -6.81
CA THR A 111 -7.32 -1.77 -7.66
C THR A 111 -7.21 -3.22 -7.23
N GLU A 112 -6.06 -3.62 -6.70
CA GLU A 112 -5.74 -4.99 -6.37
C GLU A 112 -4.83 -5.07 -5.15
N LEU A 113 -5.11 -6.02 -4.26
CA LEU A 113 -4.28 -6.38 -3.11
C LEU A 113 -3.77 -7.81 -3.30
N HIS A 114 -2.46 -8.00 -3.09
CA HIS A 114 -1.77 -9.27 -3.30
C HIS A 114 -0.94 -9.62 -2.08
N GLY A 115 -0.81 -10.90 -1.77
CA GLY A 115 0.04 -11.39 -0.69
C GLY A 115 -0.16 -12.88 -0.43
N GLU A 116 0.33 -13.35 0.72
CA GLU A 116 0.32 -14.77 1.08
C GLU A 116 -0.02 -14.98 2.56
N LEU A 117 -0.80 -16.03 2.85
CA LEU A 117 -0.97 -16.55 4.20
C LEU A 117 -0.07 -17.78 4.39
N ASP A 118 0.76 -17.75 5.44
CA ASP A 118 1.72 -18.81 5.76
C ASP A 118 1.17 -19.74 6.85
N PHE A 119 0.86 -20.98 6.50
CA PHE A 119 0.41 -22.02 7.42
C PHE A 119 1.57 -22.92 7.82
N VAL A 120 1.91 -22.94 9.11
CA VAL A 120 2.93 -23.82 9.69
C VAL A 120 2.24 -24.82 10.61
N TYR A 121 2.32 -26.11 10.30
CA TYR A 121 1.62 -27.15 11.06
C TYR A 121 2.44 -28.43 11.22
N LEU A 122 1.99 -29.31 12.12
CA LEU A 122 2.65 -30.58 12.37
C LEU A 122 2.79 -31.38 11.07
N GLY A 123 4.03 -31.59 10.62
CA GLY A 123 4.34 -32.36 9.41
C GLY A 123 4.22 -31.60 8.08
N GLY A 124 4.06 -30.27 8.08
CA GLY A 124 4.10 -29.49 6.84
C GLY A 124 4.03 -27.96 6.99
N GLU A 125 4.37 -27.27 5.90
CA GLU A 125 4.09 -25.85 5.72
C GLU A 125 3.31 -25.66 4.41
N LYS A 126 2.40 -24.70 4.37
CA LYS A 126 1.65 -24.35 3.17
C LYS A 126 1.51 -22.84 3.04
N ARG A 127 1.79 -22.32 1.85
CA ARG A 127 1.51 -20.94 1.47
C ARG A 127 0.24 -20.88 0.64
N ILE A 128 -0.69 -20.01 1.03
CA ILE A 128 -1.91 -19.75 0.27
C ILE A 128 -1.85 -18.30 -0.20
N PRO A 129 -1.55 -18.05 -1.49
CA PRO A 129 -1.65 -16.71 -2.07
C PRO A 129 -3.08 -16.20 -2.09
N TYR A 130 -3.23 -14.87 -2.05
CA TYR A 130 -4.49 -14.18 -2.22
C TYR A 130 -4.40 -13.04 -3.23
N HIS A 131 -5.53 -12.77 -3.89
CA HIS A 131 -5.75 -11.63 -4.77
C HIS A 131 -7.13 -11.05 -4.51
N PHE A 132 -7.16 -9.83 -3.99
CA PHE A 132 -8.40 -9.10 -3.76
C PHE A 132 -8.53 -7.96 -4.75
N VAL A 133 -9.62 -7.94 -5.51
CA VAL A 133 -9.94 -6.84 -6.44
C VAL A 133 -10.86 -5.87 -5.73
N LEU A 134 -10.46 -4.60 -5.65
CA LEU A 134 -11.28 -3.54 -5.07
C LEU A 134 -12.27 -3.03 -6.10
N GLU A 135 -13.57 -3.17 -5.83
CA GLU A 135 -14.63 -2.80 -6.76
C GLU A 135 -15.23 -1.44 -6.42
N LYS A 136 -15.02 -0.46 -7.31
CA LYS A 136 -15.74 0.82 -7.28
C LYS A 136 -17.18 0.58 -7.75
N SER A 137 -18.09 1.49 -7.38
CA SER A 137 -19.43 1.49 -7.97
C SER A 137 -19.36 1.58 -9.51
N PRO A 138 -20.33 1.03 -10.27
CA PRO A 138 -20.34 1.10 -11.72
C PRO A 138 -20.24 2.53 -12.29
N SER A 139 -20.77 3.52 -11.57
CA SER A 139 -20.64 4.95 -11.92
C SER A 139 -19.20 5.45 -11.88
N ALA A 140 -18.46 5.08 -10.83
CA ALA A 140 -17.08 5.49 -10.63
C ALA A 140 -16.11 4.84 -11.64
N GLN A 141 -16.45 3.68 -12.19
CA GLN A 141 -15.68 3.05 -13.26
C GLN A 141 -15.76 3.85 -14.57
N GLN A 142 -16.96 4.27 -14.98
CA GLN A 142 -17.16 5.12 -16.16
C GLN A 142 -16.49 6.50 -16.00
N ILE A 143 -16.56 7.09 -14.80
CA ILE A 143 -15.91 8.38 -14.50
C ILE A 143 -14.38 8.29 -14.63
N LYS A 144 -13.77 7.17 -14.23
CA LYS A 144 -12.32 6.94 -14.31
C LYS A 144 -11.80 6.86 -15.76
N GLU A 145 -12.66 6.48 -16.70
CA GLU A 145 -12.31 6.38 -18.12
C GLU A 145 -12.24 7.77 -18.80
N ILE A 146 -12.89 8.79 -18.24
CA ILE A 146 -12.88 10.17 -18.76
C ILE A 146 -11.60 10.90 -18.34
N ARG A 147 -10.53 10.73 -19.12
CA ARG A 147 -9.21 11.35 -18.87
C ARG A 147 -9.07 12.72 -19.52
N HIS A 148 -9.69 12.89 -20.68
CA HIS A 148 -9.61 14.10 -21.49
C HIS A 148 -11.00 14.55 -21.93
N CYS A 149 -11.14 15.82 -22.35
CA CYS A 149 -12.39 16.34 -22.90
C CYS A 149 -12.86 15.54 -24.14
N HIS A 150 -11.91 14.94 -24.86
CA HIS A 150 -12.18 14.09 -26.02
C HIS A 150 -13.02 12.86 -25.66
N ASP A 151 -12.70 12.17 -24.56
CA ASP A 151 -13.42 10.96 -24.12
C ASP A 151 -14.89 11.28 -23.80
N LEU A 152 -15.12 12.44 -23.17
CA LEU A 152 -16.47 12.92 -22.86
C LEU A 152 -17.23 13.35 -24.13
N LYS A 153 -16.54 13.87 -25.14
CA LYS A 153 -17.14 14.17 -26.44
C LYS A 153 -17.56 12.91 -27.18
N GLU A 154 -16.70 11.89 -27.25
CA GLU A 154 -17.04 10.61 -27.89
C GLU A 154 -18.30 10.01 -27.24
N LEU A 155 -18.35 9.97 -25.91
CA LEU A 155 -19.54 9.52 -25.17
C LEU A 155 -20.79 10.37 -25.49
N THR A 156 -20.62 11.68 -25.66
CA THR A 156 -21.73 12.59 -26.03
C THR A 156 -22.22 12.37 -27.46
N GLU A 157 -21.34 11.98 -28.38
CA GLU A 157 -21.67 11.64 -29.77
C GLU A 157 -22.36 10.26 -29.87
N GLU A 158 -21.95 9.30 -29.03
CA GLU A 158 -22.54 7.95 -28.95
C GLU A 158 -23.88 7.91 -28.20
N ASP A 159 -23.91 8.37 -26.95
CA ASP A 159 -25.12 8.44 -26.11
C ASP A 159 -25.12 9.75 -25.29
N LYS A 160 -25.70 10.78 -25.91
CA LYS A 160 -25.88 12.10 -25.32
C LYS A 160 -26.62 12.07 -23.97
N ALA A 161 -27.58 11.17 -23.78
CA ALA A 161 -28.34 11.10 -22.54
C ALA A 161 -27.51 10.49 -21.40
N ALA A 162 -26.67 9.49 -21.71
CA ALA A 162 -25.72 8.93 -20.76
C ALA A 162 -24.64 9.94 -20.38
N ALA A 163 -24.07 10.67 -21.35
CA ALA A 163 -23.05 11.70 -21.10
C ALA A 163 -23.56 12.80 -20.15
N VAL A 164 -24.79 13.29 -20.37
CA VAL A 164 -25.40 14.30 -19.49
C VAL A 164 -25.63 13.75 -18.08
N ARG A 165 -26.11 12.51 -17.93
CA ARG A 165 -26.26 11.88 -16.60
C ARG A 165 -24.91 11.74 -15.89
N LEU A 166 -23.88 11.29 -16.60
CA LEU A 166 -22.52 11.14 -16.06
C LEU A 166 -21.95 12.48 -15.59
N PHE A 167 -22.10 13.54 -16.39
CA PHE A 167 -21.66 14.91 -16.07
C PHE A 167 -22.35 15.49 -14.83
N ASP A 168 -23.56 15.04 -14.53
CA ASP A 168 -24.36 15.49 -13.39
C ASP A 168 -24.19 14.63 -12.13
N TYR A 169 -23.47 13.52 -12.22
CA TYR A 169 -23.19 12.69 -11.06
C TYR A 169 -22.39 13.45 -9.99
N ARG A 170 -22.70 13.16 -8.71
CA ARG A 170 -22.08 13.83 -7.57
C ARG A 170 -20.56 13.61 -7.52
N ASP A 171 -20.11 12.44 -7.96
CA ASP A 171 -18.73 11.98 -8.05
C ASP A 171 -18.04 12.38 -9.35
N PHE A 172 -18.71 13.02 -10.33
CA PHE A 172 -18.07 13.48 -11.56
C PHE A 172 -16.83 14.38 -11.36
N PRO A 173 -16.75 15.26 -10.34
CA PRO A 173 -15.53 16.01 -10.02
C PRO A 173 -14.29 15.15 -9.71
N SER A 174 -14.46 13.84 -9.48
CA SER A 174 -13.36 12.88 -9.31
C SER A 174 -12.78 12.35 -10.63
N ALA A 175 -13.35 12.71 -11.79
CA ALA A 175 -12.82 12.33 -13.10
C ALA A 175 -11.37 12.83 -13.26
N PRO A 176 -10.46 12.06 -13.89
CA PRO A 176 -9.09 12.51 -14.11
C PRO A 176 -9.00 13.84 -14.89
N LEU A 177 -9.94 14.13 -15.79
CA LEU A 177 -10.05 15.42 -16.46
C LEU A 177 -10.14 16.63 -15.50
N MET A 178 -10.73 16.42 -14.32
CA MET A 178 -10.95 17.47 -13.31
C MET A 178 -9.70 17.79 -12.48
N GLN A 179 -8.59 17.09 -12.70
CA GLN A 179 -7.28 17.48 -12.16
C GLN A 179 -6.78 18.79 -12.78
N ASN A 180 -7.29 19.18 -13.96
CA ASN A 180 -7.05 20.51 -14.50
C ASN A 180 -7.94 21.54 -13.78
N GLY A 181 -7.32 22.45 -13.04
CA GLY A 181 -8.02 23.51 -12.30
C GLY A 181 -8.94 24.38 -13.16
N GLU A 182 -8.60 24.61 -14.43
CA GLU A 182 -9.46 25.35 -15.38
C GLU A 182 -10.73 24.54 -15.73
N ALA A 183 -10.60 23.23 -15.95
CA ALA A 183 -11.73 22.35 -16.21
C ALA A 183 -12.65 22.22 -15.00
N ALA A 184 -12.07 21.98 -13.80
CA ALA A 184 -12.83 21.92 -12.56
C ALA A 184 -13.58 23.23 -12.29
N LYS A 185 -12.94 24.37 -12.54
CA LYS A 185 -13.56 25.68 -12.38
C LYS A 185 -14.67 25.92 -13.40
N LEU A 186 -14.43 25.64 -14.67
CA LEU A 186 -15.45 25.78 -15.71
C LEU A 186 -16.67 24.92 -15.40
N TYR A 187 -16.45 23.67 -14.97
CA TYR A 187 -17.52 22.77 -14.54
C TYR A 187 -18.34 23.39 -13.39
N SER A 188 -17.70 23.96 -12.37
CA SER A 188 -18.42 24.57 -11.24
C SER A 188 -19.21 25.82 -11.66
N LEU A 189 -18.70 26.60 -12.62
CA LEU A 189 -19.43 27.72 -13.21
C LEU A 189 -20.61 27.25 -14.08
N LEU A 190 -20.55 26.09 -14.71
CA LEU A 190 -21.64 25.57 -15.54
C LEU A 190 -22.64 24.73 -14.74
N LYS A 191 -22.29 24.28 -13.53
CA LYS A 191 -23.15 23.47 -12.65
C LYS A 191 -24.51 24.12 -12.29
N PRO A 192 -24.62 25.44 -12.07
CA PRO A 192 -25.90 26.10 -11.80
C PRO A 192 -26.84 26.20 -13.01
N CYS A 193 -26.34 25.95 -14.24
CA CYS A 193 -27.15 26.10 -15.45
C CYS A 193 -28.34 25.13 -15.46
N VAL A 194 -29.51 25.63 -15.83
CA VAL A 194 -30.76 24.85 -15.89
C VAL A 194 -30.70 23.80 -16.99
N ASN A 195 -30.21 24.16 -18.18
CA ASN A 195 -30.04 23.23 -19.29
C ASN A 195 -28.71 22.46 -19.17
N ARG A 196 -28.76 21.27 -18.56
CA ARG A 196 -27.59 20.41 -18.34
C ARG A 196 -26.96 19.91 -19.63
N THR A 197 -27.76 19.70 -20.67
CA THR A 197 -27.27 19.33 -22.00
C THR A 197 -26.43 20.44 -22.61
N LEU A 198 -26.93 21.68 -22.55
CA LEU A 198 -26.19 22.85 -23.01
C LEU A 198 -24.93 23.09 -22.17
N ALA A 199 -25.00 22.91 -20.84
CA ALA A 199 -23.85 23.03 -19.96
C ALA A 199 -22.71 22.07 -20.35
N LEU A 200 -23.03 20.81 -20.67
CA LEU A 200 -22.06 19.84 -21.18
C LEU A 200 -21.47 20.27 -22.54
N GLU A 201 -22.32 20.72 -23.46
CA GLU A 201 -21.87 21.18 -24.78
C GLU A 201 -20.96 22.42 -24.70
N GLU A 202 -21.28 23.39 -23.84
CA GLU A 202 -20.48 24.61 -23.62
C GLU A 202 -19.17 24.29 -22.88
N PHE A 203 -19.18 23.34 -21.95
CA PHE A 203 -17.98 22.80 -21.32
C PHE A 203 -17.00 22.23 -22.36
N LEU A 204 -17.49 21.35 -23.24
CA LEU A 204 -16.68 20.77 -24.31
C LEU A 204 -16.24 21.81 -25.35
N THR A 205 -17.12 22.76 -25.67
CA THR A 205 -16.85 23.84 -26.63
C THR A 205 -15.73 24.77 -26.16
N TYR A 206 -15.64 25.04 -24.85
CA TYR A 206 -14.55 25.81 -24.26
C TYR A 206 -13.19 25.17 -24.58
N PHE A 207 -13.08 23.86 -24.39
CA PHE A 207 -11.87 23.08 -24.69
C PHE A 207 -11.73 22.68 -26.17
N SER A 208 -12.48 23.33 -27.07
CA SER A 208 -12.46 23.08 -28.52
C SER A 208 -12.86 21.65 -28.95
N GLU A 209 -13.61 20.94 -28.10
CA GLU A 209 -14.08 19.57 -28.34
C GLU A 209 -15.59 19.50 -28.57
N ARG A 210 -16.15 20.50 -29.26
CA ARG A 210 -17.60 20.59 -29.50
C ARG A 210 -18.12 19.32 -30.22
N PRO A 211 -19.14 18.64 -29.67
CA PRO A 211 -19.75 17.47 -30.31
C PRO A 211 -20.40 17.80 -31.67
N ARG A 212 -20.36 16.86 -32.62
CA ARG A 212 -21.04 17.01 -33.93
C ARG A 212 -22.55 17.17 -33.82
N ASN A 213 -23.16 16.61 -32.77
CA ASN A 213 -24.59 16.66 -32.47
C ASN A 213 -24.96 17.82 -31.50
N ALA A 214 -24.06 18.80 -31.31
CA ALA A 214 -24.30 19.96 -30.47
C ALA A 214 -25.34 20.91 -31.08
N GLN A 215 -26.15 21.56 -30.24
CA GLN A 215 -27.13 22.52 -30.69
C GLN A 215 -26.44 23.79 -31.19
N ASN A 216 -26.92 24.37 -32.30
CA ASN A 216 -26.45 25.68 -32.76
C ASN A 216 -27.26 26.79 -32.10
N ARG A 217 -26.54 27.75 -31.50
CA ARG A 217 -27.13 28.97 -30.98
C ARG A 217 -27.46 29.92 -32.13
N ASN A 218 -28.72 30.35 -32.21
CA ASN A 218 -29.16 31.39 -33.14
C ASN A 218 -29.05 32.74 -32.44
N SER A 219 -27.93 33.46 -32.62
CA SER A 219 -27.76 34.79 -32.03
C SER A 219 -28.71 35.80 -32.67
N ARG A 220 -29.26 36.71 -31.85
CA ARG A 220 -29.97 37.90 -32.32
C ARG A 220 -29.02 39.08 -32.27
N ALA A 221 -28.63 39.56 -33.44
CA ALA A 221 -27.76 40.73 -33.56
C ALA A 221 -28.41 41.94 -32.87
N PHE A 222 -27.62 42.62 -32.05
CA PHE A 222 -27.95 43.90 -31.45
C PHE A 222 -28.08 44.91 -32.58
N VAL A 223 -29.32 45.21 -32.93
CA VAL A 223 -29.63 46.43 -33.65
C VAL A 223 -29.55 47.52 -32.59
N SER A 224 -28.59 48.43 -32.70
CA SER A 224 -28.63 49.67 -31.95
C SER A 224 -29.97 50.31 -32.25
N GLY A 225 -30.94 50.16 -31.36
CA GLY A 225 -32.15 50.95 -31.41
C GLY A 225 -31.67 52.38 -31.28
N GLU A 226 -31.70 53.13 -32.37
CA GLU A 226 -31.96 54.55 -32.26
C GLU A 226 -33.20 54.61 -31.37
N LYS A 227 -33.01 54.98 -30.09
CA LYS A 227 -34.14 55.33 -29.26
C LYS A 227 -34.87 56.38 -30.08
N GLU A 228 -36.13 56.14 -30.44
CA GLU A 228 -36.99 57.22 -30.89
C GLU A 228 -36.93 58.27 -29.79
N GLU A 229 -36.08 59.29 -29.97
CA GLU A 229 -36.02 60.41 -29.07
C GLU A 229 -37.39 61.05 -29.15
N LYS A 230 -38.08 61.10 -28.01
CA LYS A 230 -39.33 61.82 -27.91
C LYS A 230 -39.04 63.27 -28.25
N HIS A 231 -39.50 63.71 -29.41
CA HIS A 231 -39.43 65.11 -29.81
C HIS A 231 -40.23 65.95 -28.80
N LEU A 232 -39.61 66.99 -28.27
CA LEU A 232 -40.26 67.89 -27.32
C LEU A 232 -41.20 68.83 -28.09
N GLU A 233 -42.50 68.57 -28.02
CA GLU A 233 -43.51 69.45 -28.62
C GLU A 233 -43.85 70.62 -27.70
N PHE A 234 -43.69 71.85 -28.23
CA PHE A 234 -44.07 73.08 -27.54
C PHE A 234 -45.17 73.82 -28.32
N PRO A 235 -46.11 74.49 -27.64
CA PRO A 235 -47.08 75.38 -28.28
C PRO A 235 -46.41 76.49 -29.11
N GLU A 236 -46.98 76.82 -30.28
CA GLU A 236 -46.48 77.90 -31.14
C GLU A 236 -46.46 79.25 -30.38
N GLY A 237 -45.31 79.94 -30.42
CA GLY A 237 -45.11 81.25 -29.78
C GLY A 237 -44.64 81.22 -28.32
N MET A 238 -44.40 80.04 -27.74
CA MET A 238 -43.87 79.91 -26.37
C MET A 238 -42.44 80.47 -26.24
N SER A 239 -42.18 81.26 -25.20
CA SER A 239 -40.86 81.83 -24.92
C SER A 239 -39.84 80.76 -24.50
N LEU A 240 -38.53 81.02 -24.66
CA LEU A 240 -37.48 80.07 -24.26
C LEU A 240 -37.55 79.75 -22.74
N GLU A 241 -37.83 80.76 -21.91
CA GLU A 241 -37.98 80.60 -20.45
C GLU A 241 -39.15 79.66 -20.09
N ASP A 242 -40.29 79.78 -20.79
CA ASP A 242 -41.46 78.92 -20.57
C ASP A 242 -41.20 77.48 -21.02
N LYS A 243 -40.51 77.29 -22.16
CA LYS A 243 -40.11 75.97 -22.66
C LYS A 243 -39.20 75.25 -21.66
N ILE A 244 -38.18 75.94 -21.15
CA ILE A 244 -37.25 75.41 -20.15
C ILE A 244 -37.99 75.10 -18.84
N THR A 245 -38.88 75.97 -18.38
CA THR A 245 -39.67 75.75 -17.16
C THR A 245 -40.55 74.50 -17.28
N GLN A 246 -41.15 74.27 -18.45
CA GLN A 246 -41.93 73.08 -18.72
C GLN A 246 -41.07 71.81 -18.73
N CYS A 247 -39.89 71.85 -19.37
CA CYS A 247 -38.93 70.73 -19.36
C CYS A 247 -38.46 70.37 -17.95
N ILE A 248 -38.15 71.37 -17.11
CA ILE A 248 -37.75 71.15 -15.71
C ILE A 248 -38.88 70.51 -14.91
N ARG A 249 -40.13 70.98 -15.09
CA ARG A 249 -41.31 70.41 -14.39
C ARG A 249 -41.59 68.97 -14.80
N ASN A 250 -41.39 68.65 -16.07
CA ASN A 250 -41.61 67.31 -16.62
C ASN A 250 -40.42 66.37 -16.36
N GLY A 251 -39.29 66.90 -15.88
CA GLY A 251 -38.07 66.13 -15.66
C GLY A 251 -37.42 65.64 -16.96
N GLU A 252 -37.52 66.44 -18.04
CA GLU A 252 -36.99 66.08 -19.36
C GLU A 252 -35.45 66.10 -19.36
N ARG A 253 -34.85 65.00 -19.85
CA ARG A 253 -33.39 64.76 -19.84
C ARG A 253 -32.82 64.33 -21.19
N GLY A 254 -33.57 64.47 -22.28
CA GLY A 254 -33.12 64.12 -23.64
C GLY A 254 -32.18 65.16 -24.26
N GLU A 255 -31.62 64.88 -25.45
CA GLU A 255 -30.68 65.78 -26.14
C GLU A 255 -31.30 67.14 -26.50
N GLU A 256 -32.60 67.17 -26.83
CA GLU A 256 -33.33 68.41 -27.08
C GLU A 256 -33.49 69.26 -25.81
N ALA A 257 -33.74 68.61 -24.66
CA ALA A 257 -33.78 69.29 -23.37
C ALA A 257 -32.40 69.88 -23.02
N PHE A 258 -31.32 69.12 -23.26
CA PHE A 258 -29.95 69.59 -23.06
C PHE A 258 -29.65 70.85 -23.88
N SER A 259 -30.05 70.87 -25.15
CA SER A 259 -29.87 72.02 -26.04
C SER A 259 -30.66 73.25 -25.56
N LEU A 260 -31.91 73.07 -25.13
CA LEU A 260 -32.73 74.15 -24.56
C LEU A 260 -32.14 74.70 -23.25
N TYR A 261 -31.71 73.83 -22.35
CA TYR A 261 -31.08 74.26 -21.10
C TYR A 261 -29.77 75.00 -21.36
N LYS A 262 -28.94 74.53 -22.31
CA LYS A 262 -27.68 75.18 -22.69
C LYS A 262 -27.95 76.58 -23.23
N GLN A 263 -28.92 76.71 -24.14
CA GLN A 263 -29.33 78.01 -24.70
C GLN A 263 -29.85 78.95 -23.60
N GLY A 264 -30.66 78.45 -22.66
CA GLY A 264 -31.15 79.27 -21.56
C GLY A 264 -30.05 79.80 -20.64
N VAL A 265 -29.00 79.01 -20.43
CA VAL A 265 -27.81 79.45 -19.67
C VAL A 265 -27.01 80.50 -20.46
N GLU A 266 -26.86 80.35 -21.77
CA GLU A 266 -26.18 81.32 -22.64
C GLU A 266 -26.92 82.66 -22.72
N GLU A 267 -28.26 82.64 -22.72
CA GLU A 267 -29.12 83.83 -22.68
C GLU A 267 -29.27 84.45 -21.26
N ASN A 268 -28.59 83.91 -20.24
CA ASN A 268 -28.64 84.36 -18.84
C ASN A 268 -30.04 84.34 -18.20
N ILE A 269 -30.87 83.36 -18.55
CA ILE A 269 -32.20 83.16 -17.97
C ILE A 269 -32.07 82.74 -16.49
N LYS A 270 -32.83 83.40 -15.61
CA LYS A 270 -32.78 83.16 -14.14
C LYS A 270 -33.87 82.19 -13.69
N LEU A 271 -33.72 80.92 -14.02
CA LEU A 271 -34.63 79.85 -13.56
C LEU A 271 -33.97 78.96 -12.50
N THR A 272 -34.76 78.56 -11.51
CA THR A 272 -34.33 77.62 -10.46
C THR A 272 -34.06 76.24 -11.06
N ASN A 273 -32.97 75.60 -10.62
CA ASN A 273 -32.51 74.28 -11.08
C ASN A 273 -32.08 74.18 -12.55
N LEU A 274 -31.84 75.29 -13.24
CA LEU A 274 -31.44 75.29 -14.65
C LEU A 274 -30.07 74.63 -14.88
N TYR A 275 -29.09 74.94 -14.02
CA TYR A 275 -27.73 74.41 -14.14
C TYR A 275 -27.65 72.90 -13.85
N GLU A 276 -28.44 72.43 -12.89
CA GLU A 276 -28.55 71.03 -12.49
C GLU A 276 -29.22 70.20 -13.59
N ASN A 277 -30.34 70.69 -14.14
CA ASN A 277 -31.04 70.00 -15.24
C ASN A 277 -30.20 69.98 -16.55
N LEU A 278 -29.39 71.02 -16.79
CA LEU A 278 -28.39 70.98 -17.87
C LEU A 278 -27.42 69.81 -17.71
N LEU A 279 -26.87 69.60 -16.51
CA LEU A 279 -25.95 68.49 -16.26
C LEU A 279 -26.66 67.12 -16.27
N TYR A 280 -27.88 67.01 -15.76
CA TYR A 280 -28.64 65.75 -15.80
C TYR A 280 -29.06 65.30 -17.21
N SER A 281 -29.23 66.24 -18.13
CA SER A 281 -29.56 65.98 -19.53
C SER A 281 -28.31 65.80 -20.41
N MET A 282 -27.11 66.03 -19.85
CA MET A 282 -25.87 65.91 -20.57
C MET A 282 -25.57 64.44 -20.92
N LYS A 283 -25.29 64.19 -22.20
CA LYS A 283 -24.88 62.86 -22.64
C LYS A 283 -23.55 62.42 -22.01
N ARG A 284 -23.42 61.12 -21.78
CA ARG A 284 -22.17 60.49 -21.31
C ARG A 284 -21.02 60.84 -22.27
N GLY A 285 -19.85 61.16 -21.72
CA GLY A 285 -18.67 61.56 -22.47
C GLY A 285 -18.77 62.88 -23.26
N TYR A 286 -19.63 63.84 -22.88
CA TYR A 286 -19.71 65.15 -23.55
C TYR A 286 -18.39 65.94 -23.42
N LYS A 287 -17.75 66.20 -24.56
CA LYS A 287 -16.38 66.76 -24.63
C LYS A 287 -16.33 68.28 -24.77
N GLU A 288 -17.37 68.92 -25.30
CA GLU A 288 -17.32 70.37 -25.56
C GLU A 288 -17.40 71.18 -24.26
N GLU A 289 -16.82 72.38 -24.25
CA GLU A 289 -16.88 73.31 -23.10
C GLU A 289 -18.33 73.75 -22.84
N LEU A 290 -18.76 73.68 -21.57
CA LEU A 290 -20.02 74.23 -21.10
C LEU A 290 -19.92 75.76 -20.92
N PRO A 291 -21.03 76.51 -20.91
CA PRO A 291 -20.99 77.93 -20.63
C PRO A 291 -20.28 78.24 -19.29
N LYS A 292 -19.39 79.24 -19.27
CA LYS A 292 -18.55 79.54 -18.09
C LYS A 292 -19.34 79.82 -16.81
N SER A 293 -20.55 80.34 -16.94
CA SER A 293 -21.49 80.56 -15.83
C SER A 293 -21.83 79.28 -15.07
N VAL A 294 -21.87 78.12 -15.75
CA VAL A 294 -22.13 76.80 -15.15
C VAL A 294 -21.03 76.44 -14.14
N TYR A 295 -19.76 76.54 -14.54
CA TYR A 295 -18.65 76.22 -13.63
C TYR A 295 -18.58 77.21 -12.46
N LEU A 296 -18.86 78.49 -12.71
CA LEU A 296 -18.89 79.49 -11.64
C LEU A 296 -20.00 79.20 -10.63
N TYR A 297 -21.21 78.84 -11.10
CA TYR A 297 -22.34 78.46 -10.26
C TYR A 297 -21.95 77.35 -9.27
N PHE A 298 -21.45 76.22 -9.77
CA PHE A 298 -21.04 75.10 -8.91
C PHE A 298 -19.76 75.39 -8.10
N SER A 299 -18.99 76.43 -8.44
CA SER A 299 -17.80 76.80 -7.66
C SER A 299 -18.13 77.52 -6.35
N TYR A 300 -19.33 78.11 -6.25
CA TYR A 300 -19.81 78.76 -5.01
C TYR A 300 -20.56 77.79 -4.10
N GLU A 301 -20.98 76.63 -4.61
CA GLU A 301 -21.60 75.59 -3.80
C GLU A 301 -20.56 74.84 -2.97
N TYR A 302 -20.89 74.56 -1.70
CA TYR A 302 -19.98 73.82 -0.82
C TYR A 302 -19.83 72.35 -1.23
N ARG A 303 -20.87 71.75 -1.84
CA ARG A 303 -20.84 70.35 -2.28
C ARG A 303 -21.82 70.12 -3.43
N VAL A 304 -21.29 69.81 -4.60
CA VAL A 304 -22.08 69.40 -5.77
C VAL A 304 -22.82 68.10 -5.47
N GLU A 305 -24.06 67.98 -5.93
CA GLU A 305 -24.86 66.76 -5.80
C GLU A 305 -24.16 65.56 -6.46
N GLU A 306 -24.23 64.38 -5.83
CA GLU A 306 -23.48 63.18 -6.25
C GLU A 306 -23.73 62.80 -7.71
N GLY A 307 -24.98 62.87 -8.18
CA GLY A 307 -25.36 62.54 -9.57
C GLY A 307 -24.78 63.49 -10.63
N LEU A 308 -24.28 64.67 -10.24
CA LEU A 308 -23.78 65.70 -11.14
C LEU A 308 -22.25 65.77 -11.20
N ARG A 309 -21.57 65.26 -10.17
CA ARG A 309 -20.11 65.36 -9.99
C ARG A 309 -19.33 64.79 -11.17
N LEU A 310 -19.63 63.57 -11.60
CA LEU A 310 -18.87 62.88 -12.65
C LEU A 310 -18.92 63.67 -13.98
N ALA A 311 -20.12 64.08 -14.37
CA ALA A 311 -20.38 64.88 -15.57
C ALA A 311 -19.59 66.20 -15.55
N LEU A 312 -19.73 66.97 -14.46
CA LEU A 312 -19.07 68.26 -14.30
C LEU A 312 -17.54 68.11 -14.28
N TYR A 313 -17.01 67.22 -13.44
CA TYR A 313 -15.58 67.04 -13.23
C TYR A 313 -14.88 66.48 -14.48
N TYR A 314 -15.51 65.54 -15.19
CA TYR A 314 -15.01 65.07 -16.49
C TYR A 314 -14.87 66.22 -17.49
N ASN A 315 -15.91 67.06 -17.60
CA ASN A 315 -15.91 68.16 -18.55
C ASN A 315 -14.88 69.25 -18.19
N ILE A 316 -14.70 69.55 -16.90
CA ILE A 316 -13.65 70.47 -16.42
C ILE A 316 -12.27 69.94 -16.78
N LEU A 317 -12.00 68.68 -16.43
CA LEU A 317 -10.71 68.03 -16.66
C LEU A 317 -10.37 67.90 -18.16
N HIS A 318 -11.39 67.73 -19.01
CA HIS A 318 -11.21 67.64 -20.46
C HIS A 318 -10.90 68.99 -21.13
N ASN A 319 -11.53 70.08 -20.68
CA ASN A 319 -11.48 71.38 -21.37
C ASN A 319 -10.51 72.39 -20.75
N PHE A 320 -10.17 72.27 -19.46
CA PHE A 320 -9.36 73.24 -18.75
C PHE A 320 -7.98 72.70 -18.39
N ARG A 321 -6.95 73.54 -18.59
CA ARG A 321 -5.59 73.25 -18.13
C ARG A 321 -5.48 73.44 -16.61
N GLU A 322 -4.52 72.74 -16.01
CA GLU A 322 -4.27 72.76 -14.56
C GLU A 322 -4.06 74.16 -13.98
N ASN A 323 -3.47 75.08 -14.75
CA ASN A 323 -3.18 76.45 -14.31
C ASN A 323 -4.36 77.42 -14.46
N SER A 324 -5.53 76.97 -14.90
CA SER A 324 -6.70 77.83 -15.06
C SER A 324 -7.43 78.06 -13.73
N ASP A 325 -8.02 79.26 -13.56
CA ASP A 325 -8.77 79.62 -12.34
C ASP A 325 -9.95 78.66 -12.07
N ILE A 326 -10.60 78.17 -13.12
CA ILE A 326 -11.71 77.22 -12.99
C ILE A 326 -11.18 75.88 -12.48
N TYR A 327 -10.11 75.34 -13.08
CA TYR A 327 -9.53 74.08 -12.62
C TYR A 327 -9.11 74.15 -11.14
N GLN A 328 -8.37 75.21 -10.75
CA GLN A 328 -7.85 75.37 -9.39
C GLN A 328 -8.96 75.40 -8.32
N LYS A 329 -10.13 75.98 -8.64
CA LYS A 329 -11.29 75.99 -7.72
C LYS A 329 -11.85 74.60 -7.45
N PHE A 330 -11.80 73.69 -8.43
CA PHE A 330 -12.36 72.35 -8.34
C PHE A 330 -11.31 71.26 -8.07
N ALA A 331 -10.01 71.54 -8.23
CA ALA A 331 -8.94 70.55 -8.19
C ALA A 331 -9.03 69.59 -6.99
N ARG A 332 -9.19 70.13 -5.77
CA ARG A 332 -9.35 69.31 -4.56
C ARG A 332 -10.63 68.47 -4.58
N GLN A 333 -11.77 69.06 -4.96
CA GLN A 333 -13.04 68.32 -5.00
C GLN A 333 -13.02 67.20 -6.05
N MET A 334 -12.40 67.44 -7.20
CA MET A 334 -12.23 66.44 -8.26
C MET A 334 -11.35 65.29 -7.79
N GLN A 335 -10.24 65.60 -7.12
CA GLN A 335 -9.32 64.59 -6.60
C GLN A 335 -9.95 63.78 -5.46
N ASP A 336 -10.61 64.43 -4.50
CA ASP A 336 -11.31 63.76 -3.41
C ASP A 336 -12.39 62.82 -3.98
N PHE A 337 -13.17 63.28 -4.98
CA PHE A 337 -14.17 62.45 -5.66
C PHE A 337 -13.57 61.28 -6.44
N ALA A 338 -12.42 61.49 -7.10
CA ALA A 338 -11.70 60.43 -7.78
C ALA A 338 -11.21 59.36 -6.79
N ILE A 339 -10.66 59.77 -5.64
CA ILE A 339 -10.23 58.85 -4.57
C ILE A 339 -11.42 58.09 -3.98
N GLU A 340 -12.51 58.79 -3.61
CA GLU A 340 -13.74 58.18 -3.10
C GLU A 340 -14.28 57.13 -4.09
N SER A 341 -14.43 57.50 -5.36
CA SER A 341 -14.95 56.61 -6.40
C SER A 341 -14.03 55.42 -6.67
N LEU A 342 -12.71 55.63 -6.62
CA LEU A 342 -11.70 54.58 -6.82
C LEU A 342 -11.75 53.56 -5.69
N LEU A 343 -11.82 54.01 -4.43
CA LEU A 343 -11.90 53.13 -3.26
C LEU A 343 -13.20 52.32 -3.22
N GLU A 344 -14.27 52.87 -3.80
CA GLU A 344 -15.54 52.15 -4.00
C GLU A 344 -15.52 51.16 -5.18
N GLY A 345 -14.45 51.14 -5.98
CA GLY A 345 -14.29 50.23 -7.10
C GLY A 345 -15.17 50.58 -8.32
N ARG A 346 -15.70 51.80 -8.41
CA ARG A 346 -16.53 52.26 -9.55
C ARG A 346 -15.66 52.37 -10.80
N MET A 347 -16.20 52.01 -11.97
CA MET A 347 -15.46 52.12 -13.22
C MET A 347 -16.37 52.38 -14.42
N ASN A 348 -16.01 53.38 -15.22
CA ASN A 348 -16.52 53.66 -16.56
C ASN A 348 -15.47 54.48 -17.35
N GLU A 349 -15.76 54.88 -18.59
CA GLU A 349 -14.81 55.63 -19.43
C GLU A 349 -14.45 57.01 -18.82
N GLU A 350 -15.42 57.73 -18.27
CA GLU A 350 -15.19 59.04 -17.66
C GLU A 350 -14.40 58.95 -16.35
N LEU A 351 -14.73 57.99 -15.48
CA LEU A 351 -14.00 57.71 -14.25
C LEU A 351 -12.57 57.26 -14.55
N GLY A 352 -12.38 56.42 -15.58
CA GLY A 352 -11.06 56.05 -16.05
C GLY A 352 -10.21 57.27 -16.42
N PHE A 353 -10.81 58.24 -17.12
CA PHE A 353 -10.15 59.51 -17.45
C PHE A 353 -9.83 60.35 -16.21
N LEU A 354 -10.75 60.43 -15.23
CA LEU A 354 -10.48 61.11 -13.95
C LEU A 354 -9.31 60.47 -13.21
N TYR A 355 -9.33 59.15 -13.04
CA TYR A 355 -8.28 58.42 -12.35
C TYR A 355 -6.91 58.63 -12.99
N GLN A 356 -6.85 58.67 -14.33
CA GLN A 356 -5.60 58.75 -15.08
C GLN A 356 -4.89 60.10 -14.88
N ASN A 357 -5.66 61.17 -14.68
CA ASN A 357 -5.11 62.53 -14.57
C ASN A 357 -5.03 63.03 -13.12
N LEU A 358 -5.76 62.42 -12.17
CA LEU A 358 -5.87 62.92 -10.79
C LEU A 358 -5.23 62.01 -9.73
N ILE A 359 -4.97 60.74 -10.05
CA ILE A 359 -4.37 59.77 -9.11
C ILE A 359 -2.90 59.56 -9.47
N PHE A 360 -2.00 60.06 -8.62
CA PHE A 360 -0.56 60.01 -8.84
C PHE A 360 0.12 58.89 -8.03
N PRO A 361 1.26 58.34 -8.49
CA PRO A 361 1.95 57.23 -7.81
C PRO A 361 2.32 57.48 -6.35
N ASP A 362 2.58 58.73 -5.95
CA ASP A 362 2.95 59.07 -4.57
C ASP A 362 1.74 59.14 -3.62
N MET A 363 0.52 59.13 -4.16
CA MET A 363 -0.73 59.09 -3.39
C MET A 363 -1.18 57.66 -3.06
N VAL A 364 -0.57 56.65 -3.68
CA VAL A 364 -0.94 55.24 -3.50
C VAL A 364 -0.54 54.76 -2.11
N ASP A 365 -1.54 54.58 -1.25
CA ASP A 365 -1.42 53.94 0.05
C ASP A 365 -1.83 52.45 -0.01
N GLU A 366 -1.79 51.75 1.13
CA GLU A 366 -2.15 50.33 1.23
C GLU A 366 -3.60 50.05 0.79
N LYS A 367 -4.55 50.96 1.08
CA LYS A 367 -5.96 50.80 0.73
C LYS A 367 -6.18 50.95 -0.77
N MET A 368 -5.53 51.94 -1.38
CA MET A 368 -5.57 52.12 -2.83
C MET A 368 -4.90 50.94 -3.54
N ALA A 369 -3.79 50.43 -3.00
CA ALA A 369 -3.07 49.29 -3.58
C ALA A 369 -3.91 47.99 -3.62
N GLU A 370 -4.91 47.83 -2.74
CA GLU A 370 -5.81 46.69 -2.76
C GLU A 370 -6.84 46.75 -3.90
N VAL A 371 -7.34 47.95 -4.23
CA VAL A 371 -8.41 48.14 -5.22
C VAL A 371 -7.86 48.39 -6.64
N LEU A 372 -6.73 49.08 -6.73
CA LEU A 372 -6.08 49.45 -8.00
C LEU A 372 -5.91 48.29 -8.97
N PRO A 373 -5.52 47.06 -8.59
CA PRO A 373 -5.37 45.95 -9.53
C PRO A 373 -6.64 45.66 -10.36
N LYS A 374 -7.83 45.78 -9.74
CA LYS A 374 -9.12 45.61 -10.43
C LYS A 374 -9.40 46.78 -11.38
N ILE A 375 -9.12 48.01 -10.97
CA ILE A 375 -9.32 49.23 -11.77
C ILE A 375 -8.36 49.28 -12.98
N LEU A 376 -7.05 49.09 -12.74
CA LEU A 376 -5.99 49.16 -13.75
C LEU A 376 -6.20 48.15 -14.89
N ARG A 377 -6.83 47.01 -14.58
CA ARG A 377 -7.15 45.97 -15.56
C ARG A 377 -8.65 45.84 -15.81
N SER A 378 -9.37 46.96 -15.80
CA SER A 378 -10.77 47.01 -16.21
C SER A 378 -10.92 47.14 -17.72
N TYR A 379 -11.88 46.38 -18.26
CA TYR A 379 -12.21 46.34 -19.68
C TYR A 379 -13.67 46.66 -19.88
N LYS A 380 -13.97 47.45 -20.91
CA LYS A 380 -15.33 47.61 -21.43
C LYS A 380 -15.60 46.42 -22.35
N VAL A 381 -16.63 45.67 -22.01
CA VAL A 381 -17.12 44.52 -22.78
C VAL A 381 -18.44 44.92 -23.41
N VAL A 382 -18.49 44.89 -24.75
CA VAL A 382 -19.70 45.16 -25.54
C VAL A 382 -20.15 43.88 -26.19
N VAL A 383 -21.37 43.45 -25.89
CA VAL A 383 -21.98 42.21 -26.35
C VAL A 383 -23.07 42.55 -27.36
N GLU A 384 -22.94 42.04 -28.58
CA GLU A 384 -23.90 42.27 -29.65
C GLU A 384 -25.12 41.34 -29.56
N ASP A 385 -25.22 40.50 -28.53
CA ASP A 385 -26.29 39.53 -28.43
C ASP A 385 -27.31 39.96 -27.38
N THR A 386 -28.53 40.28 -27.84
CA THR A 386 -29.61 40.81 -26.98
C THR A 386 -30.17 39.80 -25.98
N GLU A 387 -29.91 38.50 -26.15
CA GLU A 387 -30.36 37.49 -25.19
C GLU A 387 -29.44 37.36 -23.97
N ILE A 388 -28.25 37.96 -24.03
CA ILE A 388 -27.29 37.95 -22.93
C ILE A 388 -27.56 39.15 -22.01
N GLU A 389 -27.82 38.87 -20.74
CA GLU A 389 -28.07 39.89 -19.73
C GLU A 389 -26.88 40.10 -18.80
N LYS A 390 -26.03 39.07 -18.61
CA LYS A 390 -24.97 39.09 -17.60
C LYS A 390 -23.67 38.50 -18.13
N ILE A 391 -22.57 39.01 -17.61
CA ILE A 391 -21.22 38.45 -17.75
C ILE A 391 -20.86 37.77 -16.43
N VAL A 392 -20.42 36.53 -16.50
CA VAL A 392 -19.90 35.77 -15.36
C VAL A 392 -18.39 35.66 -15.52
N LEU A 393 -17.66 36.12 -14.51
CA LEU A 393 -16.22 36.19 -14.51
C LEU A 393 -15.66 35.38 -13.34
N SER A 394 -14.63 34.58 -13.60
CA SER A 394 -13.88 33.94 -12.54
C SER A 394 -12.47 33.54 -12.97
N HIS A 395 -11.65 33.09 -12.02
CA HIS A 395 -10.32 32.57 -12.27
C HIS A 395 -10.24 31.12 -11.77
N PRO A 396 -9.51 30.20 -12.45
CA PRO A 396 -9.35 28.81 -12.02
C PRO A 396 -8.96 28.63 -10.54
N ALA A 397 -8.06 29.48 -10.07
CA ALA A 397 -7.57 29.48 -8.70
C ALA A 397 -8.53 30.04 -7.64
N LEU A 398 -9.66 30.67 -8.01
CA LEU A 398 -10.58 31.31 -7.06
C LEU A 398 -11.84 30.44 -6.84
N GLU A 399 -12.40 30.42 -5.63
CA GLU A 399 -13.58 29.60 -5.31
C GLU A 399 -14.88 30.23 -5.88
N GLY A 400 -15.04 31.55 -5.78
CA GLY A 400 -16.26 32.27 -6.18
C GLY A 400 -16.32 32.71 -7.65
N GLU A 401 -17.40 33.38 -8.01
CA GLU A 401 -17.61 34.04 -9.31
C GLU A 401 -18.08 35.48 -9.11
N GLU A 402 -17.74 36.37 -10.04
CA GLU A 402 -18.22 37.74 -10.08
C GLU A 402 -19.21 37.87 -11.25
N ILE A 403 -20.36 38.51 -11.00
CA ILE A 403 -21.43 38.65 -12.00
C ILE A 403 -21.66 40.14 -12.29
N TYR A 404 -21.60 40.51 -13.56
CA TYR A 404 -21.79 41.87 -14.05
C TYR A 404 -23.01 41.93 -14.96
N SER A 405 -23.94 42.85 -14.70
CA SER A 405 -25.11 43.04 -15.56
C SER A 405 -24.76 43.94 -16.74
N LEU A 406 -25.29 43.63 -17.93
CA LEU A 406 -25.12 44.44 -19.13
C LEU A 406 -26.14 45.58 -19.16
N GLU A 407 -25.68 46.82 -19.26
CA GLU A 407 -26.52 47.99 -19.51
C GLU A 407 -26.43 48.35 -20.99
N ASN A 408 -27.53 48.23 -21.74
CA ASN A 408 -27.57 48.45 -23.20
C ASN A 408 -26.52 47.63 -23.98
N GLY A 409 -26.23 46.40 -23.53
CA GLY A 409 -25.22 45.54 -24.16
C GLY A 409 -23.77 45.84 -23.74
N GLU A 410 -23.54 46.73 -22.77
CA GLU A 410 -22.20 47.09 -22.30
C GLU A 410 -22.01 46.81 -20.79
N ALA A 411 -20.81 46.40 -20.40
CA ALA A 411 -20.41 46.32 -18.99
C ALA A 411 -18.90 46.62 -18.81
N TYR A 412 -18.54 47.12 -17.63
CA TYR A 412 -17.16 47.35 -17.21
C TYR A 412 -16.72 46.23 -16.27
N VAL A 413 -15.77 45.41 -16.73
CA VAL A 413 -15.40 44.16 -16.07
C VAL A 413 -13.91 44.19 -15.68
N PRO A 414 -13.57 44.07 -14.39
CA PRO A 414 -12.19 44.01 -13.91
C PRO A 414 -11.60 42.62 -14.19
N MET A 415 -10.56 42.53 -15.01
CA MET A 415 -9.84 41.28 -15.30
C MET A 415 -8.38 41.39 -14.82
N PRO A 416 -8.14 41.31 -13.49
CA PRO A 416 -6.81 41.49 -12.91
C PRO A 416 -5.80 40.43 -13.35
N TYR A 417 -6.24 39.26 -13.80
CA TYR A 417 -5.39 38.17 -14.28
C TYR A 417 -5.55 37.95 -15.79
N ARG A 418 -4.59 37.27 -16.43
CA ARG A 418 -4.60 37.09 -17.90
C ARG A 418 -5.51 35.95 -18.35
N ASP A 419 -5.69 34.98 -17.48
CA ASP A 419 -6.34 33.68 -17.60
C ASP A 419 -7.71 33.66 -16.91
N MET A 420 -8.42 34.79 -16.95
CA MET A 420 -9.81 34.86 -16.50
C MET A 420 -10.71 34.03 -17.41
N ILE A 421 -11.57 33.21 -16.81
CA ILE A 421 -12.69 32.56 -17.47
C ILE A 421 -13.82 33.58 -17.60
N LEU A 422 -14.25 33.82 -18.83
CA LEU A 422 -15.34 34.73 -19.18
C LEU A 422 -16.50 33.93 -19.78
N LEU A 423 -17.64 33.93 -19.10
CA LEU A 423 -18.88 33.32 -19.58
C LEU A 423 -19.98 34.38 -19.73
N PHE A 424 -20.94 34.11 -20.59
CA PHE A 424 -22.08 34.98 -20.88
C PHE A 424 -23.36 34.26 -20.44
N GLN A 425 -24.24 34.93 -19.71
CA GLN A 425 -25.45 34.32 -19.18
C GLN A 425 -26.71 34.98 -19.74
N ASP A 426 -27.67 34.15 -20.17
CA ASP A 426 -29.00 34.59 -20.61
C ASP A 426 -29.99 34.82 -19.44
N ASP A 427 -31.19 35.29 -19.79
CA ASP A 427 -32.33 35.52 -18.90
C ASP A 427 -32.82 34.25 -18.17
N ARG A 428 -32.54 33.06 -18.74
CA ARG A 428 -32.90 31.74 -18.20
C ARG A 428 -31.82 31.14 -17.32
N GLY A 429 -30.66 31.79 -17.18
CA GLY A 429 -29.54 31.31 -16.37
C GLY A 429 -28.65 30.29 -17.08
N ASN A 430 -28.78 30.10 -18.39
CA ASN A 430 -27.81 29.31 -19.16
C ASN A 430 -26.57 30.14 -19.44
N ARG A 431 -25.41 29.50 -19.40
CA ARG A 431 -24.11 30.15 -19.60
C ARG A 431 -23.46 29.64 -20.88
N TYR A 432 -22.78 30.54 -21.57
CA TYR A 432 -22.16 30.31 -22.88
C TYR A 432 -20.69 30.72 -22.86
N CYS A 433 -19.85 29.89 -23.47
CA CYS A 433 -18.40 30.12 -23.57
C CYS A 433 -18.03 30.91 -24.84
N ARG A 434 -18.86 30.85 -25.89
CA ARG A 434 -18.60 31.49 -27.19
C ARG A 434 -19.74 32.44 -27.59
N VAL A 435 -19.58 33.71 -27.23
CA VAL A 435 -20.42 34.82 -27.69
C VAL A 435 -19.54 35.82 -28.43
N ASN A 436 -20.06 36.48 -29.46
CA ASN A 436 -19.36 37.57 -30.13
C ASN A 436 -19.40 38.82 -29.24
N TYR A 437 -18.24 39.33 -28.87
CA TYR A 437 -18.12 40.55 -28.07
C TYR A 437 -16.88 41.35 -28.47
N ARG A 438 -16.90 42.65 -28.15
CA ARG A 438 -15.75 43.54 -28.24
C ARG A 438 -15.22 43.83 -26.84
N LYS A 439 -13.90 43.75 -26.65
CA LYS A 439 -13.22 44.06 -25.39
C LYS A 439 -12.21 45.17 -25.58
N THR A 440 -12.35 46.28 -24.86
CA THR A 440 -11.42 47.42 -24.90
C THR A 440 -10.92 47.75 -23.49
N LYS A 441 -9.62 48.01 -23.34
CA LYS A 441 -9.04 48.43 -22.05
C LYS A 441 -9.49 49.87 -21.77
N VAL A 442 -9.94 50.16 -20.55
CA VAL A 442 -10.54 51.46 -20.20
C VAL A 442 -9.53 52.38 -19.51
N PHE A 443 -8.46 51.83 -18.95
CA PHE A 443 -7.46 52.56 -18.19
C PHE A 443 -6.03 52.30 -18.67
N GLU A 444 -5.26 53.37 -18.86
CA GLU A 444 -3.84 53.32 -19.22
C GLU A 444 -2.98 54.04 -18.16
N GLY A 445 -2.41 53.28 -17.22
CA GLY A 445 -1.56 53.85 -16.16
C GLY A 445 -0.42 52.92 -15.75
N ALA A 446 0.56 52.75 -16.64
CA ALA A 446 1.72 51.88 -16.43
C ALA A 446 2.63 52.30 -15.27
N GLU A 447 2.57 53.56 -14.83
CA GLU A 447 3.34 54.05 -13.67
C GLU A 447 2.68 53.66 -12.34
N LEU A 448 1.34 53.74 -12.28
CA LEU A 448 0.56 53.24 -11.14
C LEU A 448 0.72 51.72 -11.02
N GLU A 449 0.63 50.97 -12.13
CA GLU A 449 0.88 49.52 -12.15
C GLU A 449 2.24 49.18 -11.49
N ARG A 450 3.32 49.86 -11.88
CA ARG A 450 4.68 49.64 -11.31
C ARG A 450 4.81 50.03 -9.84
N LYS A 451 4.05 51.02 -9.36
CA LYS A 451 4.07 51.45 -7.95
C LYS A 451 3.31 50.45 -7.08
N VAL A 452 2.14 50.01 -7.53
CA VAL A 452 1.33 49.00 -6.84
C VAL A 452 2.14 47.69 -6.70
N GLU A 453 2.85 47.27 -7.76
CA GLU A 453 3.75 46.10 -7.73
C GLU A 453 4.78 46.11 -6.60
N LYS A 454 5.24 47.29 -6.16
CA LYS A 454 6.25 47.42 -5.09
C LYS A 454 5.66 47.51 -3.69
N LEU A 455 4.40 47.93 -3.57
CA LEU A 455 3.73 48.20 -2.29
C LEU A 455 2.92 47.00 -1.79
N PHE A 456 2.77 45.94 -2.59
CA PHE A 456 1.84 44.87 -2.28
C PHE A 456 2.16 44.16 -0.95
N GLY A 457 1.28 44.43 0.02
CA GLY A 457 1.00 43.59 1.16
C GLY A 457 -0.09 42.54 0.86
N SER A 458 -0.33 41.70 1.87
CA SER A 458 -1.17 40.51 2.09
C SER A 458 -2.46 40.21 1.29
N GLY A 459 -2.89 41.02 0.32
CA GLY A 459 -4.17 40.85 -0.38
C GLY A 459 -4.23 39.63 -1.32
N SER A 460 -5.43 39.09 -1.56
CA SER A 460 -5.65 37.88 -2.39
C SER A 460 -5.12 38.02 -3.82
N VAL A 461 -5.13 39.24 -4.39
CA VAL A 461 -4.59 39.49 -5.73
C VAL A 461 -3.07 39.27 -5.79
N PHE A 462 -2.37 39.79 -4.79
CA PHE A 462 -0.94 39.62 -4.64
C PHE A 462 -0.58 38.16 -4.35
N LEU A 463 -1.30 37.52 -3.41
CA LEU A 463 -1.07 36.13 -3.04
C LEU A 463 -1.17 35.21 -4.26
N LEU A 464 -2.17 35.39 -5.12
CA LEU A 464 -2.30 34.60 -6.34
C LEU A 464 -1.16 34.85 -7.33
N GLN A 465 -0.82 36.12 -7.60
CA GLN A 465 0.23 36.45 -8.55
C GLN A 465 1.58 35.91 -8.11
N LYS A 466 1.91 36.01 -6.82
CA LYS A 466 3.15 35.49 -6.26
C LYS A 466 3.14 33.95 -6.20
N ALA A 467 2.02 33.33 -5.86
CA ALA A 467 1.89 31.86 -5.91
C ALA A 467 2.12 31.31 -7.33
N LEU A 468 1.51 31.92 -8.36
CA LEU A 468 1.71 31.52 -9.76
C LEU A 468 3.16 31.73 -10.24
N LEU A 469 3.86 32.75 -9.72
CA LEU A 469 5.28 32.96 -9.98
C LEU A 469 6.13 31.87 -9.32
N LEU A 470 5.85 31.57 -8.04
CA LEU A 470 6.57 30.54 -7.28
C LEU A 470 6.33 29.12 -7.83
N GLN A 471 5.16 28.83 -8.39
CA GLN A 471 4.92 27.57 -9.12
C GLN A 471 5.83 27.43 -10.35
N LYS A 472 6.22 28.55 -10.99
CA LYS A 472 7.12 28.54 -12.16
C LYS A 472 8.60 28.53 -11.78
N GLU A 473 8.98 29.31 -10.78
CA GLU A 473 10.38 29.50 -10.38
C GLU A 473 10.86 28.53 -9.28
N GLY A 474 9.92 27.90 -8.57
CA GLY A 474 10.12 27.09 -7.39
C GLY A 474 10.40 27.92 -6.13
N MET A 475 9.93 27.44 -4.97
CA MET A 475 10.22 28.05 -3.66
C MET A 475 11.70 27.90 -3.28
N LYS A 476 12.30 28.99 -2.78
CA LYS A 476 13.72 29.06 -2.40
C LYS A 476 13.94 29.45 -0.94
N THR A 477 13.09 30.28 -0.35
CA THR A 477 13.24 30.79 1.03
C THR A 477 12.09 30.36 1.94
N GLU A 478 12.26 30.49 3.27
CA GLU A 478 11.16 30.29 4.23
C GLU A 478 10.04 31.33 4.04
N GLU A 479 10.37 32.55 3.61
CA GLU A 479 9.36 33.58 3.26
C GLU A 479 8.47 33.14 2.08
N ASP A 480 9.02 32.40 1.12
CA ASP A 480 8.25 31.82 0.02
C ASP A 480 7.29 30.74 0.55
N LEU A 481 7.76 29.91 1.49
CA LEU A 481 6.95 28.88 2.14
C LEU A 481 5.80 29.52 2.94
N GLU A 482 6.08 30.48 3.82
CA GLU A 482 5.05 31.18 4.61
C GLU A 482 3.97 31.82 3.71
N LEU A 483 4.37 32.33 2.54
CA LEU A 483 3.42 32.90 1.59
C LEU A 483 2.54 31.82 0.98
N MET A 484 3.10 30.68 0.57
CA MET A 484 2.34 29.55 0.01
C MET A 484 1.42 28.93 1.06
N GLU A 485 1.82 28.88 2.34
CA GLU A 485 0.97 28.48 3.45
C GLU A 485 -0.21 29.44 3.64
N LYS A 486 0.02 30.76 3.56
CA LYS A 486 -1.04 31.77 3.57
C LYS A 486 -2.00 31.61 2.38
N VAL A 487 -1.49 31.25 1.20
CA VAL A 487 -2.31 30.93 0.03
C VAL A 487 -3.18 29.70 0.30
N PHE A 488 -2.62 28.62 0.84
CA PHE A 488 -3.37 27.42 1.19
C PHE A 488 -4.49 27.69 2.21
N GLN A 489 -4.21 28.50 3.23
CA GLN A 489 -5.19 28.80 4.29
C GLN A 489 -6.27 29.80 3.87
N ASN A 490 -6.06 30.57 2.79
CA ASN A 490 -6.98 31.61 2.39
C ASN A 490 -8.22 31.03 1.67
N PRO A 491 -9.44 31.22 2.21
CA PRO A 491 -10.67 30.65 1.67
C PRO A 491 -11.13 31.28 0.34
N ALA A 492 -10.50 32.38 -0.10
CA ALA A 492 -10.78 32.95 -1.41
C ALA A 492 -10.34 32.03 -2.57
N PHE A 493 -9.39 31.13 -2.30
CA PHE A 493 -8.85 30.21 -3.31
C PHE A 493 -9.62 28.90 -3.40
N SER A 494 -9.70 28.36 -4.62
CA SER A 494 -10.43 27.13 -4.91
C SER A 494 -9.79 25.93 -4.20
N ALA A 495 -10.60 24.92 -3.86
CA ALA A 495 -10.07 23.68 -3.26
C ALA A 495 -9.00 23.01 -4.15
N ALA A 496 -9.23 22.95 -5.47
CA ALA A 496 -8.27 22.38 -6.43
C ALA A 496 -6.92 23.12 -6.39
N PHE A 497 -6.94 24.46 -6.49
CA PHE A 497 -5.71 25.24 -6.44
C PHE A 497 -5.00 25.13 -5.10
N ARG A 498 -5.73 25.10 -3.98
CA ARG A 498 -5.11 24.85 -2.67
C ARG A 498 -4.40 23.49 -2.61
N MET A 499 -4.95 22.44 -3.22
CA MET A 499 -4.26 21.15 -3.29
C MET A 499 -3.02 21.18 -4.19
N GLU A 500 -3.03 21.94 -5.30
CA GLU A 500 -1.82 22.18 -6.11
C GLU A 500 -0.74 22.87 -5.27
N ILE A 501 -1.10 23.91 -4.52
CA ILE A 501 -0.20 24.64 -3.61
C ILE A 501 0.31 23.72 -2.50
N LEU A 502 -0.53 22.86 -1.94
CA LEU A 502 -0.12 21.85 -0.96
C LEU A 502 0.95 20.92 -1.56
N GLY A 503 0.77 20.46 -2.80
CA GLY A 503 1.78 19.64 -3.49
C GLY A 503 3.16 20.31 -3.53
N GLU A 504 3.20 21.61 -3.86
CA GLU A 504 4.43 22.40 -3.85
C GLU A 504 5.02 22.57 -2.44
N ILE A 505 4.17 22.86 -1.43
CA ILE A 505 4.59 22.95 -0.02
C ILE A 505 5.24 21.65 0.44
N LEU A 506 4.60 20.51 0.18
CA LEU A 506 5.13 19.19 0.53
C LEU A 506 6.44 18.90 -0.21
N ALA A 507 6.56 19.27 -1.48
CA ALA A 507 7.79 19.15 -2.24
C ALA A 507 8.94 19.99 -1.63
N TYR A 508 8.66 21.19 -1.12
CA TYR A 508 9.63 22.00 -0.40
C TYR A 508 10.08 21.35 0.92
N HIS A 509 9.14 20.77 1.69
CA HIS A 509 9.48 20.03 2.90
C HIS A 509 10.31 18.76 2.64
N ARG A 510 10.39 18.27 1.40
CA ARG A 510 11.21 17.11 1.02
C ARG A 510 12.62 17.44 0.50
N LYS A 511 12.96 18.73 0.30
CA LYS A 511 14.31 19.12 -0.17
C LYS A 511 15.38 18.86 0.91
N GLU A 512 16.49 18.24 0.51
CA GLU A 512 17.60 17.77 1.38
C GLU A 512 18.37 18.87 2.14
N ASN A 513 18.61 18.62 3.44
CA ASN A 513 19.88 18.72 4.19
C ASN A 513 20.69 20.03 4.36
N ALA A 514 20.16 21.24 4.08
CA ALA A 514 20.92 22.48 4.40
C ALA A 514 20.15 23.63 5.08
N VAL A 515 18.83 23.52 5.25
CA VAL A 515 18.03 24.59 5.89
C VAL A 515 17.55 24.07 7.23
N PHE A 516 18.04 24.69 8.31
CA PHE A 516 17.47 24.52 9.65
C PHE A 516 16.07 25.15 9.61
N PHE A 517 15.03 24.34 9.83
CA PHE A 517 13.67 24.83 9.96
C PHE A 517 13.39 25.14 11.42
N HIS A 518 12.89 26.34 11.70
CA HIS A 518 12.36 26.66 13.01
C HIS A 518 11.08 25.84 13.30
N GLU A 519 10.79 25.53 14.57
CA GLU A 519 9.56 24.82 14.96
C GLU A 519 8.29 25.51 14.44
N GLU A 520 8.32 26.84 14.29
CA GLU A 520 7.24 27.65 13.73
C GLU A 520 6.91 27.24 12.28
N SER A 521 7.95 26.99 11.47
CA SER A 521 7.83 26.55 10.06
C SER A 521 7.30 25.12 9.91
N LEU A 522 7.19 24.35 11.00
CA LEU A 522 6.59 23.00 11.01
C LEU A 522 5.13 23.01 11.47
N GLN A 523 4.65 24.11 12.07
CA GLN A 523 3.29 24.17 12.59
C GLN A 523 2.23 23.98 11.51
N PHE A 524 2.49 24.48 10.30
CA PHE A 524 1.60 24.25 9.17
C PHE A 524 1.47 22.75 8.92
N LEU A 525 2.58 22.06 8.68
CA LEU A 525 2.64 20.61 8.38
C LEU A 525 1.87 19.77 9.42
N LEU A 526 1.96 20.12 10.71
CA LEU A 526 1.28 19.39 11.78
C LEU A 526 -0.24 19.63 11.82
N LYS A 527 -0.73 20.77 11.30
CA LYS A 527 -2.15 21.20 11.37
C LYS A 527 -2.95 20.96 10.10
N ILE A 528 -2.33 20.52 9.00
CA ILE A 528 -3.04 20.31 7.72
C ILE A 528 -4.13 19.22 7.90
N PRO A 529 -5.36 19.46 7.39
CA PRO A 529 -6.40 18.43 7.35
C PRO A 529 -6.06 17.35 6.31
N THR A 530 -5.95 16.09 6.74
CA THR A 530 -5.51 14.96 5.90
C THR A 530 -6.65 14.19 5.22
N LYS A 531 -7.90 14.37 5.67
CA LYS A 531 -9.06 13.58 5.19
C LYS A 531 -9.39 13.79 3.71
N GLY A 532 -9.08 14.97 3.16
CA GLY A 532 -9.38 15.32 1.77
C GLY A 532 -8.26 15.00 0.80
N MET A 533 -7.11 14.48 1.28
CA MET A 533 -5.96 14.17 0.43
C MET A 533 -6.16 12.86 -0.33
N ASN A 534 -5.76 12.85 -1.60
CA ASN A 534 -5.63 11.61 -2.37
C ASN A 534 -4.42 10.78 -1.90
N ARG A 535 -4.25 9.54 -2.42
CA ARG A 535 -3.15 8.66 -1.96
C ARG A 535 -1.80 9.32 -2.17
N LYS A 536 -1.56 9.91 -3.33
CA LYS A 536 -0.27 10.50 -3.67
C LYS A 536 0.10 11.68 -2.77
N GLU A 537 -0.88 12.51 -2.44
CA GLU A 537 -0.76 13.60 -1.49
C GLU A 537 -0.46 13.08 -0.08
N LYS A 538 -1.15 12.01 0.37
CA LYS A 538 -0.86 11.37 1.66
C LYS A 538 0.55 10.78 1.72
N GLU A 539 1.02 10.13 0.65
CA GLU A 539 2.40 9.63 0.55
C GLU A 539 3.41 10.79 0.60
N ASN A 540 3.17 11.86 -0.15
CA ASN A 540 4.02 13.05 -0.11
C ASN A 540 4.03 13.71 1.28
N TYR A 541 2.90 13.72 1.97
CA TYR A 541 2.77 14.24 3.34
C TYR A 541 3.54 13.38 4.34
N LEU A 542 3.41 12.05 4.26
CA LEU A 542 4.18 11.12 5.07
C LEU A 542 5.69 11.32 4.84
N SER A 543 6.13 11.36 3.58
CA SER A 543 7.53 11.63 3.24
C SER A 543 7.99 12.97 3.82
N ALA A 544 7.20 14.03 3.70
CA ALA A 544 7.53 15.35 4.27
C ALA A 544 7.70 15.29 5.79
N LEU A 545 6.84 14.59 6.53
CA LEU A 545 7.00 14.39 7.98
C LEU A 545 8.30 13.66 8.31
N LEU A 546 8.62 12.59 7.57
CA LEU A 546 9.83 11.80 7.78
C LEU A 546 11.11 12.61 7.49
N PHE A 547 11.15 13.35 6.38
CA PHE A 547 12.27 14.23 6.04
C PHE A 547 12.50 15.33 7.08
N ARG A 548 11.44 15.78 7.77
CA ARG A 548 11.51 16.80 8.82
C ARG A 548 11.73 16.23 10.22
N GLY A 549 11.82 14.91 10.37
CA GLY A 549 12.04 14.26 11.66
C GLY A 549 10.80 14.24 12.57
N GLU A 550 9.62 14.56 12.05
CA GLU A 550 8.33 14.54 12.76
C GLU A 550 7.78 13.11 12.90
N MET A 551 8.60 12.25 13.53
CA MET A 551 8.41 10.80 13.54
C MET A 551 7.14 10.36 14.30
N GLU A 552 6.76 11.07 15.37
CA GLU A 552 5.54 10.74 16.14
C GLU A 552 4.29 10.93 15.28
N ARG A 553 4.21 12.06 14.59
CA ARG A 553 3.11 12.35 13.68
C ARG A 553 3.11 11.40 12.49
N ALA A 554 4.28 11.09 11.93
CA ALA A 554 4.42 10.13 10.84
C ALA A 554 3.91 8.72 11.23
N ILE A 555 4.28 8.22 12.42
CA ILE A 555 3.81 6.94 12.95
C ILE A 555 2.28 6.95 13.11
N SER A 556 1.72 7.98 13.76
CA SER A 556 0.27 8.10 13.95
C SER A 556 -0.45 8.12 12.61
N PHE A 557 0.06 8.88 11.64
CA PHE A 557 -0.53 9.01 10.33
C PHE A 557 -0.46 7.71 9.51
N TYR A 558 0.65 6.98 9.60
CA TYR A 558 0.80 5.69 8.91
C TYR A 558 -0.11 4.61 9.50
N LYS A 559 -0.32 4.60 10.83
CA LYS A 559 -1.28 3.67 11.46
C LYS A 559 -2.72 3.88 10.97
N GLU A 560 -3.10 5.13 10.70
CA GLU A 560 -4.39 5.47 10.11
C GLU A 560 -4.47 5.14 8.62
N ASN A 561 -3.33 4.99 7.93
CA ASN A 561 -3.24 4.77 6.49
C ASN A 561 -2.13 3.73 6.16
N PRO A 562 -2.28 2.45 6.58
CA PRO A 562 -1.20 1.45 6.54
C PRO A 562 -0.86 0.94 5.13
N TYR A 563 -1.61 1.38 4.12
CA TYR A 563 -1.46 1.07 2.70
C TYR A 563 -0.54 2.05 1.95
N LEU A 564 -0.12 3.14 2.60
CA LEU A 564 0.75 4.13 1.96
C LEU A 564 2.13 3.53 1.66
N ASN A 565 2.66 3.84 0.48
CA ASN A 565 4.02 3.47 0.15
C ASN A 565 5.02 4.42 0.83
N ILE A 566 6.14 3.88 1.29
CA ILE A 566 7.21 4.64 1.93
C ILE A 566 8.39 4.68 0.96
N GLU A 567 8.97 5.86 0.77
CA GLU A 567 10.18 6.03 -0.03
C GLU A 567 11.34 5.20 0.56
N LYS A 568 12.03 4.46 -0.31
CA LYS A 568 13.04 3.46 0.10
C LYS A 568 14.16 4.07 0.92
N GLU A 569 14.48 5.34 0.67
CA GLU A 569 15.50 6.13 1.34
C GLU A 569 15.12 6.47 2.79
N LEU A 570 13.82 6.64 3.08
CA LEU A 570 13.31 7.03 4.40
C LEU A 570 12.97 5.82 5.28
N LEU A 571 12.89 4.64 4.67
CA LEU A 571 12.36 3.44 5.31
C LEU A 571 13.20 3.02 6.53
N ALA A 572 14.53 3.09 6.45
CA ALA A 572 15.42 2.71 7.56
C ALA A 572 15.19 3.59 8.80
N ASP A 573 15.19 4.91 8.62
CA ASP A 573 15.02 5.87 9.71
C ASP A 573 13.63 5.79 10.32
N PHE A 574 12.60 5.58 9.49
CA PHE A 574 11.24 5.41 9.96
C PHE A 574 11.06 4.14 10.81
N VAL A 575 11.64 3.02 10.36
CA VAL A 575 11.64 1.77 11.12
C VAL A 575 12.35 1.95 12.47
N ASP A 576 13.54 2.55 12.47
CA ASP A 576 14.31 2.76 13.68
C ASP A 576 13.56 3.65 14.68
N ALA A 577 12.87 4.68 14.19
CA ALA A 577 12.02 5.56 15.00
C ALA A 577 10.77 4.86 15.56
N ALA A 578 10.17 3.94 14.80
CA ALA A 578 9.06 3.11 15.29
C ALA A 578 9.54 2.16 16.40
N ILE A 579 10.72 1.53 16.23
CA ILE A 579 11.34 0.68 17.25
C ILE A 579 11.63 1.46 18.54
N ASP A 580 12.22 2.66 18.44
CA ASP A 580 12.54 3.48 19.63
C ASP A 580 11.32 3.87 20.44
N ARG A 581 10.17 4.03 19.78
CA ARG A 581 8.90 4.35 20.44
C ARG A 581 8.15 3.13 20.98
N GLY A 582 8.69 1.91 20.79
CA GLY A 582 8.04 0.69 21.26
C GLY A 582 6.76 0.35 20.49
N GLU A 583 6.67 0.77 19.23
CA GLU A 583 5.52 0.48 18.37
C GLU A 583 5.59 -0.93 17.81
N ASN A 584 5.58 -1.90 18.73
CA ASN A 584 6.02 -3.26 18.46
C ASN A 584 5.41 -3.82 17.21
N ALA A 585 4.08 -3.68 17.01
CA ALA A 585 3.22 -4.15 15.91
C ALA A 585 3.45 -3.47 14.54
N LEU A 586 3.96 -2.25 14.54
CA LEU A 586 4.32 -1.52 13.33
C LEU A 586 5.79 -1.79 12.97
N SER A 587 6.67 -1.85 13.98
CA SER A 587 8.10 -2.02 13.82
C SER A 587 8.51 -3.26 13.05
N LEU A 588 7.88 -4.43 13.27
CA LEU A 588 8.21 -5.68 12.59
C LEU A 588 7.72 -5.66 11.16
N TYR A 589 6.50 -5.17 10.92
CA TYR A 589 5.95 -5.02 9.58
C TYR A 589 6.88 -4.15 8.73
N LEU A 590 7.19 -2.95 9.22
CA LEU A 590 8.10 -2.04 8.52
C LEU A 590 9.52 -2.61 8.41
N SER A 591 10.03 -3.28 9.44
CA SER A 591 11.35 -3.93 9.38
C SER A 591 11.42 -5.00 8.30
N PHE A 592 10.35 -5.78 8.14
CA PHE A 592 10.27 -6.81 7.10
C PHE A 592 10.17 -6.20 5.69
N ILE A 593 9.40 -5.12 5.51
CA ILE A 593 9.40 -4.36 4.26
C ILE A 593 10.82 -3.84 3.96
N ALA A 594 11.50 -3.26 4.97
CA ALA A 594 12.87 -2.77 4.82
C ALA A 594 13.86 -3.88 4.46
N PHE A 595 13.63 -5.09 4.95
CA PHE A 595 14.41 -6.28 4.59
C PHE A 595 14.20 -6.66 3.12
N GLN A 596 12.94 -6.73 2.67
CA GLN A 596 12.60 -7.05 1.27
C GLN A 596 13.15 -6.00 0.29
N GLU A 597 13.07 -4.72 0.66
CA GLU A 597 13.62 -3.60 -0.14
C GLU A 597 15.15 -3.45 -0.03
N HIS A 598 15.81 -4.32 0.72
CA HIS A 598 17.27 -4.31 0.94
C HIS A 598 17.81 -3.01 1.59
N LYS A 599 16.95 -2.24 2.27
CA LYS A 599 17.26 -0.97 2.95
C LYS A 599 17.26 -1.08 4.48
N ILE A 600 17.21 -2.28 5.02
CA ILE A 600 17.17 -2.51 6.48
C ILE A 600 18.43 -2.02 7.21
N SER A 601 18.23 -1.33 8.34
CA SER A 601 19.26 -0.91 9.30
C SER A 601 19.75 -2.11 10.13
N ASP A 602 20.91 -1.98 10.80
CA ASP A 602 21.39 -3.03 11.72
C ASP A 602 20.43 -3.23 12.90
N LYS A 603 19.81 -2.14 13.37
CA LYS A 603 18.85 -2.14 14.49
C LYS A 603 17.55 -2.85 14.12
N ALA A 604 16.98 -2.53 12.97
CA ALA A 604 15.80 -3.20 12.43
C ALA A 604 16.06 -4.69 12.14
N LEU A 605 17.24 -5.03 11.61
CA LEU A 605 17.61 -6.42 11.37
C LEU A 605 17.76 -7.20 12.68
N ALA A 606 18.38 -6.60 13.70
CA ALA A 606 18.45 -7.17 15.04
C ALA A 606 17.04 -7.38 15.65
N PHE A 607 16.13 -6.43 15.42
CA PHE A 607 14.73 -6.55 15.84
C PHE A 607 14.01 -7.73 15.15
N LEU A 608 14.19 -7.91 13.84
CA LEU A 608 13.64 -9.09 13.13
C LEU A 608 14.18 -10.42 13.69
N LEU A 609 15.47 -10.48 14.05
CA LEU A 609 16.06 -11.70 14.61
C LEU A 609 15.44 -12.12 15.94
N GLU A 610 14.92 -11.17 16.71
CA GLU A 610 14.26 -11.44 17.99
C GLU A 610 12.75 -11.69 17.80
N GLU A 611 12.11 -10.94 16.91
CA GLU A 611 10.65 -10.82 16.88
C GLU A 611 9.99 -11.41 15.62
N TRP A 612 10.71 -11.74 14.54
CA TRP A 612 10.04 -12.26 13.32
C TRP A 612 9.70 -13.74 13.44
N ASN A 613 8.42 -14.11 13.35
CA ASN A 613 7.95 -15.49 13.17
C ASN A 613 7.11 -15.55 11.88
N GLY A 614 7.46 -16.47 10.97
CA GLY A 614 6.81 -16.61 9.67
C GLY A 614 7.16 -17.94 9.00
N ALA A 615 7.16 -18.00 7.68
CA ALA A 615 7.59 -19.19 6.96
C ALA A 615 9.07 -19.49 7.22
N SER A 616 9.43 -20.79 7.25
CA SER A 616 10.82 -21.21 7.52
C SER A 616 11.82 -20.62 6.51
N VAL A 617 11.39 -20.48 5.25
CA VAL A 617 12.20 -19.86 4.19
C VAL A 617 12.54 -18.40 4.49
N GLU A 618 11.62 -17.65 5.07
CA GLU A 618 11.80 -16.23 5.38
C GLU A 618 12.71 -16.05 6.58
N MET A 619 12.45 -16.79 7.66
CA MET A 619 13.29 -16.83 8.86
C MET A 619 14.74 -17.20 8.50
N TYR A 620 14.93 -18.20 7.64
CA TYR A 620 16.25 -18.57 7.12
C TYR A 620 16.92 -17.45 6.31
N SER A 621 16.16 -16.76 5.45
CA SER A 621 16.69 -15.65 4.65
C SER A 621 17.12 -14.46 5.51
N ILE A 622 16.36 -14.13 6.56
CA ILE A 622 16.69 -13.08 7.55
C ILE A 622 17.96 -13.48 8.30
N LEU A 623 18.02 -14.72 8.79
CA LEU A 623 19.18 -15.24 9.51
C LEU A 623 20.46 -15.18 8.69
N LYS A 624 20.42 -15.64 7.43
CA LYS A 624 21.58 -15.56 6.51
C LYS A 624 22.01 -14.13 6.22
N ARG A 625 21.05 -13.22 6.02
CA ARG A 625 21.37 -11.81 5.77
C ARG A 625 22.05 -11.18 6.99
N ALA A 626 21.60 -11.52 8.18
CA ALA A 626 22.18 -11.05 9.43
C ALA A 626 23.58 -11.63 9.69
N GLU A 627 23.80 -12.91 9.42
CA GLU A 627 25.12 -13.53 9.49
C GLU A 627 26.12 -12.81 8.58
N LYS A 628 25.75 -12.62 7.31
CA LYS A 628 26.57 -11.85 6.35
C LYS A 628 26.84 -10.42 6.83
N ARG A 629 25.81 -9.71 7.33
CA ARG A 629 25.97 -8.34 7.84
C ARG A 629 26.93 -8.29 9.04
N ARG A 630 26.90 -9.31 9.90
CA ARG A 630 27.84 -9.45 11.03
C ARG A 630 29.28 -9.66 10.56
N GLU A 631 29.50 -10.50 9.55
CA GLU A 631 30.82 -10.68 8.92
C GLU A 631 31.36 -9.35 8.33
N GLU A 632 30.45 -8.53 7.79
CA GLU A 632 30.72 -7.17 7.28
C GLU A 632 30.91 -6.11 8.40
N LYS A 633 31.10 -6.52 9.66
CA LYS A 633 31.26 -5.67 10.86
C LYS A 633 29.99 -4.89 11.29
N GLY A 634 28.80 -5.37 10.94
CA GLY A 634 27.53 -4.83 11.47
C GLY A 634 27.36 -5.05 12.97
N LYS A 635 26.51 -4.23 13.60
CA LYS A 635 26.22 -4.27 15.05
C LYS A 635 25.13 -5.30 15.41
N ILE A 636 25.38 -6.58 15.10
CA ILE A 636 24.43 -7.68 15.38
C ILE A 636 25.01 -8.61 16.43
N ALA A 637 24.27 -8.86 17.51
CA ALA A 637 24.71 -9.72 18.60
C ALA A 637 24.59 -11.21 18.22
N SER A 638 25.59 -12.01 18.61
CA SER A 638 25.56 -13.46 18.36
C SER A 638 24.36 -14.15 19.03
N ALA A 639 23.88 -13.63 20.16
CA ALA A 639 22.71 -14.16 20.86
C ALA A 639 21.41 -13.99 20.04
N GLN A 640 21.30 -12.95 19.20
CA GLN A 640 20.13 -12.71 18.36
C GLN A 640 20.10 -13.68 17.17
N LEU A 641 21.27 -13.94 16.58
CA LEU A 641 21.43 -14.98 15.55
C LEU A 641 21.07 -16.35 16.10
N LEU A 642 21.57 -16.67 17.30
CA LEU A 642 21.22 -17.91 17.98
C LEU A 642 19.71 -18.01 18.16
N ASN A 643 19.04 -16.99 18.70
CA ASN A 643 17.60 -17.00 18.94
C ASN A 643 16.76 -17.28 17.68
N MET A 644 17.09 -16.66 16.55
CA MET A 644 16.39 -16.93 15.28
C MET A 644 16.69 -18.36 14.78
N ALA A 645 17.96 -18.80 14.83
CA ALA A 645 18.36 -20.14 14.40
C ALA A 645 17.67 -21.23 15.23
N GLU A 646 17.52 -20.96 16.52
CA GLU A 646 16.80 -21.75 17.49
C GLU A 646 15.34 -21.95 17.09
N ARG A 647 14.58 -20.86 16.92
CA ARG A 647 13.17 -20.89 16.51
C ARG A 647 12.97 -21.55 15.14
N LEU A 648 13.85 -21.24 14.19
CA LEU A 648 13.83 -21.84 12.85
C LEU A 648 14.02 -23.36 12.91
N LEU A 649 15.02 -23.84 13.62
CA LEU A 649 15.29 -25.28 13.74
C LEU A 649 14.14 -26.02 14.43
N ALA A 650 13.57 -25.44 15.48
CA ALA A 650 12.38 -26.00 16.13
C ALA A 650 11.20 -26.11 15.15
N GLN A 651 10.99 -25.07 14.32
CA GLN A 651 9.96 -25.07 13.29
C GLN A 651 10.21 -26.15 12.22
N CYS A 652 11.43 -26.25 11.67
CA CYS A 652 11.79 -27.28 10.67
C CYS A 652 11.61 -28.71 11.21
N LEU A 653 11.93 -28.94 12.48
CA LEU A 653 11.72 -30.24 13.15
C LEU A 653 10.24 -30.54 13.37
N PHE A 654 9.43 -29.52 13.66
CA PHE A 654 7.99 -29.64 13.83
C PHE A 654 7.25 -29.91 12.52
N THR A 655 7.70 -29.30 11.43
CA THR A 655 7.15 -29.48 10.08
C THR A 655 7.71 -30.71 9.37
N GLU A 656 8.67 -31.41 10.01
CA GLU A 656 9.34 -32.62 9.51
C GLU A 656 10.03 -32.45 8.14
N GLN A 657 10.49 -31.23 7.88
CA GLN A 657 11.21 -30.87 6.66
C GLN A 657 12.71 -31.16 6.84
N ARG A 658 13.14 -32.36 6.41
CA ARG A 658 14.50 -32.85 6.67
C ARG A 658 15.60 -31.90 6.16
N ARG A 659 15.52 -31.46 4.91
CA ARG A 659 16.59 -30.67 4.29
C ARG A 659 16.75 -29.33 4.99
N GLU A 660 15.62 -28.69 5.25
CA GLU A 660 15.49 -27.40 5.92
C GLU A 660 15.97 -27.50 7.37
N ALA A 661 15.66 -28.60 8.06
CA ALA A 661 16.18 -28.88 9.39
C ALA A 661 17.71 -29.08 9.39
N GLU A 662 18.26 -29.80 8.42
CA GLU A 662 19.71 -29.98 8.26
C GLU A 662 20.43 -28.65 8.01
N GLU A 663 19.91 -27.82 7.09
CA GLU A 663 20.49 -26.50 6.81
C GLU A 663 20.38 -25.53 8.01
N ALA A 664 19.22 -25.50 8.68
CA ALA A 664 19.02 -24.70 9.89
C ALA A 664 19.92 -25.16 11.04
N PHE A 665 20.15 -26.47 11.17
CA PHE A 665 21.01 -27.03 12.20
C PHE A 665 22.49 -26.67 11.99
N SER A 666 22.98 -26.70 10.75
CA SER A 666 24.35 -26.26 10.43
C SER A 666 24.58 -24.80 10.81
N LEU A 667 23.61 -23.92 10.56
CA LEU A 667 23.66 -22.52 10.99
C LEU A 667 23.59 -22.40 12.51
N TYR A 668 22.63 -23.06 13.14
CA TYR A 668 22.49 -23.07 14.60
C TYR A 668 23.80 -23.42 15.30
N ARG A 669 24.49 -24.49 14.84
CA ARG A 669 25.77 -24.94 15.40
C ARG A 669 26.94 -23.96 15.17
N SER A 670 26.85 -23.06 14.20
CA SER A 670 27.89 -22.05 13.99
C SER A 670 27.92 -20.99 15.09
N PHE A 671 26.82 -20.86 15.85
CA PHE A 671 26.68 -19.92 16.95
C PHE A 671 26.99 -20.57 18.31
N SER A 672 27.56 -19.81 19.25
CA SER A 672 27.82 -20.30 20.61
C SER A 672 26.57 -20.26 21.49
N GLY A 673 26.48 -21.17 22.46
CA GLY A 673 25.38 -21.19 23.45
C GLY A 673 24.21 -22.11 23.11
N ASN A 674 24.39 -23.05 22.17
CA ASN A 674 23.36 -24.00 21.75
C ASN A 674 22.72 -24.75 22.93
N GLU A 675 21.38 -24.76 22.98
CA GLU A 675 20.60 -25.60 23.88
C GLU A 675 20.80 -27.11 23.58
N PRO A 676 21.16 -27.94 24.58
CA PRO A 676 21.35 -29.39 24.40
C PRO A 676 20.07 -30.13 23.99
N LEU A 677 18.90 -29.65 24.40
CA LEU A 677 17.62 -30.29 24.14
C LEU A 677 17.31 -30.32 22.63
N LEU A 678 17.48 -29.19 21.96
CA LEU A 678 17.27 -29.06 20.53
C LEU A 678 18.31 -29.85 19.71
N MET A 679 19.56 -29.88 20.18
CA MET A 679 20.61 -30.73 19.60
C MET A 679 20.17 -32.20 19.60
N ARG A 680 19.69 -32.70 20.75
CA ARG A 680 19.19 -34.08 20.89
C ARG A 680 17.94 -34.34 20.03
N ALA A 681 17.02 -33.37 19.96
CA ALA A 681 15.84 -33.49 19.11
C ALA A 681 16.21 -33.61 17.63
N PHE A 682 17.15 -32.80 17.15
CA PHE A 682 17.67 -32.88 15.79
C PHE A 682 18.36 -34.22 15.53
N LEU A 683 19.29 -34.63 16.39
CA LEU A 683 20.01 -35.90 16.22
C LEU A 683 19.07 -37.11 16.22
N THR A 684 18.01 -37.07 17.05
CA THR A 684 16.96 -38.10 17.05
C THR A 684 16.20 -38.11 15.72
N SER A 685 15.77 -36.94 15.22
CA SER A 685 15.11 -36.82 13.91
C SER A 685 16.00 -37.30 12.76
N TYR A 686 17.30 -36.97 12.82
CA TYR A 686 18.30 -37.46 11.88
C TYR A 686 18.46 -38.99 11.96
N ALA A 687 18.57 -39.56 13.16
CA ALA A 687 18.65 -41.01 13.38
C ALA A 687 17.42 -41.75 12.85
N VAL A 688 16.22 -41.19 13.04
CA VAL A 688 14.97 -41.68 12.44
C VAL A 688 15.10 -41.72 10.90
N SER A 689 15.61 -40.66 10.29
CA SER A 689 15.78 -40.60 8.83
C SER A 689 16.75 -41.63 8.28
N VAL A 690 17.80 -41.96 9.03
CA VAL A 690 18.84 -42.93 8.65
C VAL A 690 18.36 -44.37 8.85
N PHE A 691 17.74 -44.67 9.99
CA PHE A 691 17.36 -46.04 10.35
C PHE A 691 16.00 -46.43 9.77
N LEU A 692 14.94 -45.69 10.12
CA LEU A 692 13.57 -46.03 9.73
C LEU A 692 13.31 -45.78 8.25
N TYR A 693 13.76 -44.64 7.73
CA TYR A 693 13.51 -44.24 6.34
C TYR A 693 14.66 -44.57 5.39
N GLN A 694 15.72 -45.22 5.89
CA GLN A 694 16.92 -45.66 5.16
C GLN A 694 17.48 -44.59 4.20
N LYS A 695 17.39 -43.32 4.59
CA LYS A 695 17.84 -42.23 3.74
C LYS A 695 19.37 -42.11 3.78
N LYS A 696 19.94 -41.40 2.80
CA LYS A 696 21.38 -41.17 2.71
C LYS A 696 21.91 -40.46 3.96
N GLU A 697 23.01 -41.00 4.49
CA GLU A 697 23.73 -40.46 5.64
C GLU A 697 24.51 -39.18 5.26
N ASN A 698 24.46 -38.19 6.14
CA ASN A 698 25.32 -37.01 6.11
C ASN A 698 26.54 -37.26 7.02
N PRO A 699 27.79 -37.25 6.49
CA PRO A 699 28.98 -37.56 7.28
C PRO A 699 29.16 -36.69 8.52
N GLU A 700 28.80 -35.41 8.45
CA GLU A 700 28.93 -34.49 9.57
C GLU A 700 27.98 -34.85 10.71
N PHE A 701 26.70 -35.08 10.38
CA PHE A 701 25.67 -35.40 11.36
C PHE A 701 25.81 -36.82 11.91
N THR A 702 26.29 -37.77 11.10
CA THR A 702 26.65 -39.10 11.58
C THR A 702 27.82 -39.04 12.57
N ARG A 703 28.81 -38.18 12.34
CA ARG A 703 29.90 -37.95 13.32
C ARG A 703 29.37 -37.33 14.61
N LEU A 704 28.46 -36.37 14.52
CA LEU A 704 27.83 -35.79 15.71
C LEU A 704 27.01 -36.80 16.51
N LEU A 705 26.23 -37.65 15.82
CA LEU A 705 25.49 -38.73 16.45
C LEU A 705 26.46 -39.69 17.16
N TYR A 706 27.59 -40.01 16.53
CA TYR A 706 28.64 -40.79 17.15
C TYR A 706 29.20 -40.13 18.42
N GLU A 707 29.52 -38.84 18.36
CA GLU A 707 30.05 -38.07 19.51
C GLU A 707 29.06 -38.04 20.68
N GLU A 708 27.76 -37.83 20.43
CA GLU A 708 26.71 -37.85 21.46
C GLU A 708 26.62 -39.24 22.11
N VAL A 709 26.59 -40.31 21.31
CA VAL A 709 26.51 -41.69 21.83
C VAL A 709 27.78 -42.05 22.59
N ARG A 710 28.96 -41.70 22.06
CA ARG A 710 30.26 -41.95 22.69
C ARG A 710 30.39 -41.22 24.02
N GLY A 711 29.97 -39.95 24.08
CA GLY A 711 30.11 -39.08 25.26
C GLY A 711 29.25 -39.50 26.45
N GLU A 712 28.15 -40.22 26.24
CA GLU A 712 27.31 -40.71 27.33
C GLU A 712 27.91 -41.98 27.97
N SER A 713 28.14 -41.95 29.29
CA SER A 713 28.74 -43.09 30.01
C SER A 713 27.78 -44.27 30.12
N TYR A 714 26.47 -44.01 30.27
CA TYR A 714 25.45 -45.04 30.38
C TYR A 714 24.62 -45.10 29.10
N LYS A 715 24.96 -46.01 28.20
CA LYS A 715 24.35 -46.09 26.86
C LYS A 715 22.83 -46.35 26.91
N GLU A 716 22.29 -46.86 28.01
CA GLU A 716 20.84 -47.03 28.22
C GLU A 716 20.07 -45.70 28.32
N ARG A 717 20.76 -44.59 28.62
CA ARG A 717 20.17 -43.24 28.63
C ARG A 717 20.06 -42.62 27.24
N VAL A 718 20.82 -43.15 26.28
CA VAL A 718 20.77 -42.70 24.89
C VAL A 718 19.47 -43.20 24.27
N PRO A 719 18.76 -42.35 23.49
CA PRO A 719 17.62 -42.79 22.70
C PRO A 719 17.92 -44.06 21.89
N LEU A 720 17.06 -45.07 22.01
CA LEU A 720 17.23 -46.35 21.30
C LEU A 720 17.42 -46.17 19.79
N ILE A 721 16.69 -45.24 19.18
CA ILE A 721 16.80 -44.96 17.74
C ILE A 721 18.19 -44.47 17.33
N SER A 722 18.89 -43.75 18.21
CA SER A 722 20.25 -43.31 17.97
C SER A 722 21.22 -44.49 17.97
N LEU A 723 21.03 -45.45 18.88
CA LEU A 723 21.82 -46.69 18.96
C LEU A 723 21.59 -47.58 17.72
N LEU A 724 20.33 -47.70 17.29
CA LEU A 724 19.95 -48.43 16.08
C LEU A 724 20.54 -47.77 14.82
N ALA A 725 20.39 -46.46 14.67
CA ALA A 725 20.94 -45.73 13.53
C ALA A 725 22.46 -45.81 13.46
N LEU A 726 23.16 -45.70 14.60
CA LEU A 726 24.62 -45.76 14.64
C LEU A 726 25.15 -47.17 14.33
N SER A 727 24.58 -48.21 14.96
CA SER A 727 24.94 -49.61 14.67
C SER A 727 24.64 -49.98 13.21
N TYR A 728 23.51 -49.51 12.67
CA TYR A 728 23.19 -49.65 11.25
C TYR A 728 24.20 -48.94 10.35
N SER A 729 24.61 -47.71 10.68
CA SER A 729 25.67 -47.00 9.94
C SER A 729 27.00 -47.76 9.97
N PHE A 730 27.40 -48.31 11.13
CA PHE A 730 28.62 -49.11 11.27
C PHE A 730 28.59 -50.37 10.41
N SER A 731 27.45 -51.06 10.33
CA SER A 731 27.30 -52.28 9.52
C SER A 731 27.65 -52.07 8.05
N LYS A 732 27.39 -50.88 7.49
CA LYS A 732 27.68 -50.54 6.10
C LYS A 732 29.15 -50.22 5.81
N ARG A 733 29.96 -50.00 6.85
CA ARG A 733 31.36 -49.60 6.70
C ARG A 733 32.26 -50.79 6.38
N LYS A 734 33.40 -50.50 5.76
CA LYS A 734 34.45 -51.50 5.48
C LYS A 734 35.32 -51.80 6.70
N SER A 735 35.59 -50.78 7.51
CA SER A 735 36.44 -50.83 8.71
C SER A 735 35.92 -49.86 9.76
N LEU A 736 36.14 -50.18 11.04
CA LEU A 736 35.93 -49.29 12.18
C LEU A 736 37.26 -49.04 12.89
N THR A 737 37.41 -47.85 13.47
CA THR A 737 38.50 -47.54 14.41
C THR A 737 38.35 -48.30 15.73
N GLU A 738 39.42 -48.40 16.52
CA GLU A 738 39.35 -49.09 17.83
C GLU A 738 38.35 -48.44 18.79
N ASP A 739 38.29 -47.11 18.81
CA ASP A 739 37.32 -46.34 19.59
C ASP A 739 35.87 -46.62 19.13
N GLU A 740 35.63 -46.70 17.82
CA GLU A 740 34.30 -47.07 17.29
C GLU A 740 33.91 -48.52 17.61
N LYS A 741 34.88 -49.45 17.65
CA LYS A 741 34.64 -50.84 18.06
C LYS A 741 34.28 -50.93 19.54
N GLU A 742 34.94 -50.14 20.40
CA GLU A 742 34.61 -50.05 21.82
C GLU A 742 33.18 -49.54 22.02
N VAL A 743 32.81 -48.43 21.35
CA VAL A 743 31.43 -47.93 21.37
C VAL A 743 30.44 -48.98 20.86
N LEU A 744 30.78 -49.73 19.80
CA LEU A 744 29.91 -50.80 19.30
C LEU A 744 29.76 -51.95 20.31
N ASN A 745 30.82 -52.32 21.04
CA ASN A 745 30.78 -53.32 22.11
C ASN A 745 29.89 -52.88 23.29
N ASP A 746 29.76 -51.58 23.55
CA ASP A 746 28.83 -51.07 24.57
C ASP A 746 27.37 -51.07 24.08
N ILE A 747 27.15 -50.81 22.78
CA ILE A 747 25.80 -50.69 22.19
C ILE A 747 25.14 -52.06 22.01
N LEU A 748 25.89 -53.04 21.49
CA LEU A 748 25.33 -54.32 21.07
C LEU A 748 24.64 -55.10 22.20
N PRO A 749 25.21 -55.23 23.41
CA PRO A 749 24.54 -55.92 24.51
C PRO A 749 23.15 -55.35 24.79
N ILE A 750 22.99 -54.02 24.76
CA ILE A 750 21.71 -53.36 25.01
C ILE A 750 20.67 -53.69 23.94
N LEU A 751 21.10 -53.74 22.67
CA LEU A 751 20.21 -54.10 21.57
C LEU A 751 19.82 -55.58 21.64
N LEU A 752 20.77 -56.47 21.91
CA LEU A 752 20.55 -57.91 21.98
C LEU A 752 19.71 -58.32 23.20
N ASP A 753 19.95 -57.75 24.37
CA ASP A 753 19.16 -58.01 25.60
C ASP A 753 17.70 -57.62 25.42
N LYS A 754 17.43 -56.57 24.64
CA LYS A 754 16.08 -56.13 24.28
C LYS A 754 15.53 -56.81 23.02
N ASN A 755 16.23 -57.81 22.49
CA ASN A 755 15.88 -58.60 21.31
C ASN A 755 15.70 -57.78 20.03
N TYR A 756 16.48 -56.70 19.86
CA TYR A 756 16.56 -55.91 18.62
C TYR A 756 17.57 -56.53 17.66
N VAL A 757 17.19 -57.64 17.03
CA VAL A 757 18.00 -58.33 16.02
C VAL A 757 17.44 -58.08 14.63
N PHE A 758 18.26 -57.45 13.78
CA PHE A 758 17.95 -57.09 12.41
C PHE A 758 18.90 -57.84 11.44
N SER A 759 18.56 -57.88 10.16
CA SER A 759 19.37 -58.42 9.07
C SER A 759 20.81 -57.89 9.10
N TYR A 760 20.98 -56.58 9.26
CA TYR A 760 22.29 -55.93 9.32
C TYR A 760 23.11 -56.31 10.56
N THR A 761 22.48 -56.83 11.62
CA THR A 761 23.18 -57.14 12.87
C THR A 761 24.31 -58.14 12.63
N LYS A 762 24.13 -59.10 11.72
CA LYS A 762 25.18 -60.08 11.35
C LYS A 762 26.38 -59.44 10.67
N ASP A 763 26.17 -58.37 9.91
CA ASP A 763 27.25 -57.67 9.23
C ASP A 763 28.21 -57.00 10.23
N LEU A 764 27.80 -56.82 11.49
CA LEU A 764 28.65 -56.30 12.56
C LEU A 764 29.65 -57.34 13.09
N ALA A 765 29.45 -58.63 12.81
CA ALA A 765 30.35 -59.72 13.21
C ALA A 765 31.79 -59.53 12.68
N LYS A 766 31.95 -58.76 11.59
CA LYS A 766 33.27 -58.41 11.04
C LYS A 766 34.09 -57.47 11.93
N PHE A 767 33.46 -56.86 12.94
CA PHE A 767 34.12 -55.90 13.83
C PHE A 767 34.20 -56.37 15.28
N VAL A 768 33.16 -57.06 15.76
CA VAL A 768 33.00 -57.46 17.16
C VAL A 768 32.35 -58.84 17.24
N PRO A 769 32.69 -59.66 18.24
CA PRO A 769 32.12 -61.00 18.38
C PRO A 769 30.62 -60.92 18.69
N LEU A 770 29.80 -61.67 17.95
CA LEU A 770 28.36 -61.80 18.20
C LEU A 770 28.03 -63.15 18.85
N PRO A 771 26.98 -63.23 19.68
CA PRO A 771 26.51 -64.51 20.20
C PRO A 771 26.16 -65.49 19.08
N LYS A 772 26.53 -66.76 19.26
CA LYS A 772 26.26 -67.83 18.29
C LYS A 772 24.78 -67.89 17.87
N ALA A 773 23.87 -67.80 18.85
CA ALA A 773 22.43 -67.80 18.60
C ALA A 773 21.94 -66.73 17.60
N VAL A 774 22.66 -65.61 17.45
CA VAL A 774 22.36 -64.57 16.45
C VAL A 774 22.95 -64.93 15.09
N MET A 775 24.16 -65.50 15.06
CA MET A 775 24.85 -65.89 13.83
C MET A 775 24.13 -67.02 13.10
N GLU A 776 23.57 -67.98 13.83
CA GLU A 776 22.90 -69.18 13.30
C GLU A 776 21.57 -68.83 12.60
N LYS A 777 20.78 -67.92 13.17
CA LYS A 777 19.42 -67.61 12.70
C LYS A 777 19.42 -66.67 11.51
N THR A 778 18.77 -67.01 10.41
CA THR A 778 18.51 -66.07 9.32
C THR A 778 17.38 -65.12 9.71
N VAL A 779 17.58 -63.82 9.47
CA VAL A 779 16.62 -62.77 9.83
C VAL A 779 15.95 -62.25 8.57
N VAL A 780 14.62 -62.29 8.52
CA VAL A 780 13.81 -61.65 7.48
C VAL A 780 13.12 -60.44 8.10
N GLU A 781 13.11 -59.33 7.37
CA GLU A 781 12.51 -58.09 7.82
C GLU A 781 11.33 -57.70 6.93
N TYR A 782 10.30 -57.15 7.55
CA TYR A 782 9.25 -56.41 6.87
C TYR A 782 9.25 -54.96 7.34
N HIS A 783 9.21 -54.04 6.38
CA HIS A 783 9.15 -52.59 6.61
C HIS A 783 7.81 -52.09 6.10
N GLY A 784 6.90 -51.78 7.02
CA GLY A 784 5.56 -51.28 6.69
C GLY A 784 5.14 -50.13 7.60
N LYS A 785 3.86 -49.77 7.51
CA LYS A 785 3.27 -48.76 8.42
C LYS A 785 3.07 -49.36 9.80
N ILE A 786 3.10 -48.52 10.85
CA ILE A 786 2.90 -48.96 12.23
C ILE A 786 1.56 -49.68 12.46
N GLU A 787 0.52 -49.26 11.72
CA GLU A 787 -0.83 -49.83 11.81
C GLU A 787 -0.93 -51.19 11.10
N GLU A 788 0.00 -51.48 10.19
CA GLU A 788 0.06 -52.76 9.49
C GLU A 788 0.61 -53.80 10.46
N LYS A 789 -0.21 -54.81 10.76
CA LYS A 789 0.18 -55.99 11.54
C LYS A 789 0.26 -57.19 10.60
N PRO A 790 1.38 -57.35 9.87
CA PRO A 790 1.52 -58.42 8.89
C PRO A 790 1.60 -59.78 9.60
N TYR A 791 1.12 -60.81 8.91
CA TYR A 791 1.42 -62.20 9.23
C TYR A 791 2.58 -62.66 8.36
N PHE A 792 3.51 -63.38 8.98
CA PHE A 792 4.61 -64.05 8.29
C PHE A 792 4.25 -65.52 8.08
N SER A 793 4.42 -66.01 6.86
CA SER A 793 4.22 -67.43 6.55
C SER A 793 5.36 -67.94 5.69
N VAL A 794 5.79 -69.16 5.98
CA VAL A 794 6.92 -69.83 5.34
C VAL A 794 6.51 -71.16 4.76
N ARG A 795 7.24 -71.62 3.75
CA ARG A 795 7.09 -72.93 3.14
C ARG A 795 8.46 -73.45 2.74
N ASN A 796 8.85 -74.60 3.27
CA ASN A 796 10.12 -75.23 2.92
C ASN A 796 10.04 -75.92 1.55
N GLN A 797 11.19 -76.16 0.95
CA GLN A 797 11.29 -76.86 -0.33
C GLN A 797 10.67 -78.27 -0.26
N GLY A 798 9.56 -78.49 -0.99
CA GLY A 798 8.84 -79.77 -1.03
C GLY A 798 7.51 -79.79 -0.26
N GLU A 799 7.26 -78.78 0.59
CA GLU A 799 5.97 -78.58 1.24
C GLU A 799 4.95 -77.98 0.25
N LYS A 800 3.66 -78.32 0.41
CA LYS A 800 2.58 -77.79 -0.45
C LYS A 800 1.95 -76.52 0.11
N GLU A 801 1.82 -76.42 1.43
CA GLU A 801 1.10 -75.36 2.13
C GLU A 801 2.06 -74.43 2.89
N PHE A 802 1.63 -73.19 3.11
CA PHE A 802 2.37 -72.22 3.93
C PHE A 802 1.99 -72.37 5.40
N HIS A 803 2.98 -72.34 6.28
CA HIS A 803 2.83 -72.36 7.73
C HIS A 803 3.06 -70.97 8.32
N ARG A 804 2.24 -70.56 9.30
CA ARG A 804 2.41 -69.28 9.99
C ARG A 804 3.51 -69.40 11.04
N GLU A 805 4.41 -68.43 11.04
CA GLU A 805 5.53 -68.34 11.98
C GLU A 805 5.39 -67.09 12.85
N GLU A 806 6.07 -67.10 14.01
CA GLU A 806 6.07 -65.95 14.90
C GLU A 806 6.81 -64.78 14.26
N LEU A 807 6.17 -63.62 14.26
CA LEU A 807 6.72 -62.39 13.73
C LEU A 807 6.84 -61.38 14.87
N GLN A 808 8.07 -61.01 15.20
CA GLN A 808 8.35 -60.06 16.27
C GLN A 808 8.11 -58.62 15.77
N HIS A 809 7.33 -57.85 16.51
CA HIS A 809 7.27 -56.40 16.32
C HIS A 809 8.52 -55.77 16.93
N SER A 810 9.52 -55.53 16.08
CA SER A 810 10.84 -55.09 16.52
C SER A 810 10.84 -53.60 16.79
N TYR A 811 10.66 -52.74 15.80
CA TYR A 811 10.67 -51.28 16.02
C TYR A 811 9.86 -50.50 14.99
N HIS A 812 8.85 -49.74 15.44
CA HIS A 812 8.03 -48.79 14.67
C HIS A 812 7.75 -49.20 13.20
N GLY A 813 6.94 -50.23 13.01
CA GLY A 813 6.54 -50.73 11.67
C GLY A 813 7.55 -51.68 11.03
N ILE A 814 8.70 -51.90 11.68
CA ILE A 814 9.66 -52.94 11.32
C ILE A 814 9.37 -54.20 12.13
N TYR A 815 9.14 -55.29 11.41
CA TYR A 815 8.91 -56.61 11.97
C TYR A 815 10.03 -57.55 11.55
N THR A 816 10.49 -58.41 12.46
CA THR A 816 11.53 -59.38 12.16
C THR A 816 11.11 -60.80 12.51
N ALA A 817 11.46 -61.74 11.64
CA ALA A 817 11.34 -63.18 11.90
C ALA A 817 12.73 -63.79 11.83
N SER A 818 13.07 -64.64 12.80
CA SER A 818 14.39 -65.25 12.92
C SER A 818 14.26 -66.77 13.04
N PHE A 819 14.84 -67.51 12.08
CA PHE A 819 14.73 -68.97 12.01
C PHE A 819 16.04 -69.60 11.52
N LEU A 820 16.21 -70.90 11.77
CA LEU A 820 17.37 -71.64 11.27
C LEU A 820 17.13 -72.02 9.81
N LEU A 821 18.10 -71.76 8.95
CA LEU A 821 18.13 -72.20 7.56
C LEU A 821 19.55 -72.71 7.30
N PHE A 822 19.71 -73.90 6.75
CA PHE A 822 21.02 -74.51 6.49
C PHE A 822 21.50 -74.24 5.05
N PRO A 823 22.83 -74.26 4.79
CA PRO A 823 23.36 -74.21 3.43
C PRO A 823 22.71 -75.28 2.55
N GLY A 824 22.21 -74.93 1.36
CA GLY A 824 21.43 -75.89 0.56
C GLY A 824 19.94 -75.64 0.56
N GLU A 825 19.41 -75.13 1.67
CA GLU A 825 17.98 -74.99 1.86
C GLU A 825 17.44 -73.74 1.18
N SER A 826 16.22 -73.89 0.69
CA SER A 826 15.42 -72.79 0.20
C SER A 826 14.08 -72.76 0.91
N MET A 827 13.64 -71.55 1.25
CA MET A 827 12.41 -71.30 1.96
C MET A 827 11.66 -70.19 1.24
N GLU A 828 10.45 -70.49 0.79
CA GLU A 828 9.54 -69.47 0.30
C GLU A 828 8.87 -68.80 1.49
N TYR A 829 8.78 -67.48 1.48
CA TYR A 829 8.09 -66.74 2.52
C TYR A 829 7.20 -65.66 1.93
N ARG A 830 6.16 -65.31 2.68
CA ARG A 830 5.25 -64.24 2.34
C ARG A 830 4.81 -63.45 3.56
N PHE A 831 4.58 -62.16 3.34
CA PHE A 831 3.89 -61.28 4.26
C PHE A 831 2.47 -61.07 3.77
N THR A 832 1.50 -61.24 4.66
CA THR A 832 0.06 -61.06 4.37
C THR A 832 -0.58 -60.16 5.42
N ILE A 833 -1.71 -59.53 5.12
CA ILE A 833 -2.41 -58.66 6.07
C ILE A 833 -3.93 -58.88 6.06
N GLY A 834 -4.54 -58.69 7.23
CA GLY A 834 -6.00 -58.78 7.40
C GLY A 834 -6.51 -60.21 7.44
N LYS A 835 -7.84 -60.36 7.58
CA LYS A 835 -8.50 -61.68 7.69
C LYS A 835 -8.57 -62.43 6.36
N GLU A 836 -8.44 -61.71 5.25
CA GLU A 836 -8.45 -62.28 3.89
C GLU A 836 -7.03 -62.65 3.41
N ASP A 837 -6.01 -62.57 4.28
CA ASP A 837 -4.61 -62.84 3.99
C ASP A 837 -4.13 -62.16 2.69
N LYS A 838 -4.47 -60.87 2.54
CA LYS A 838 -4.06 -60.08 1.37
C LYS A 838 -2.53 -60.08 1.28
N LEU A 839 -2.00 -60.57 0.16
CA LEU A 839 -0.56 -60.64 -0.08
C LEU A 839 0.05 -59.25 -0.14
N LEU A 840 1.06 -59.00 0.67
CA LEU A 840 1.88 -57.78 0.67
C LEU A 840 3.17 -58.00 -0.12
N TYR A 841 3.84 -59.12 0.14
CA TYR A 841 5.14 -59.45 -0.41
C TYR A 841 5.35 -60.97 -0.37
N GLU A 842 6.00 -61.53 -1.39
CA GLU A 842 6.39 -62.94 -1.46
C GLU A 842 7.78 -63.04 -2.09
N SER A 843 8.63 -63.91 -1.55
CA SER A 843 9.99 -64.12 -2.05
C SER A 843 10.53 -65.48 -1.64
N VAL A 844 11.63 -65.87 -2.26
CA VAL A 844 12.34 -67.12 -1.97
C VAL A 844 13.69 -66.79 -1.38
N LEU A 845 13.91 -67.23 -0.15
CA LEU A 845 15.20 -67.15 0.52
C LEU A 845 16.00 -68.42 0.20
N LYS A 846 17.22 -68.28 -0.31
CA LYS A 846 18.16 -69.40 -0.49
C LYS A 846 19.41 -69.12 0.31
N LYS A 847 19.90 -70.12 1.05
CA LYS A 847 21.16 -69.99 1.78
C LYS A 847 22.31 -70.59 0.97
N ASP A 848 23.18 -69.71 0.49
CA ASP A 848 24.39 -70.09 -0.23
C ASP A 848 25.43 -70.69 0.74
N GLY A 849 26.21 -71.66 0.27
CA GLY A 849 27.21 -72.39 1.06
C GLY A 849 28.50 -71.62 1.37
N THR A 850 28.57 -70.32 1.03
CA THR A 850 29.79 -69.51 1.12
C THR A 850 30.21 -69.12 2.53
N HIS A 851 29.39 -69.36 3.55
CA HIS A 851 29.76 -69.14 4.96
C HIS A 851 30.15 -70.46 5.63
N ILE A 852 31.46 -70.73 5.68
CA ILE A 852 32.03 -71.77 6.54
C ILE A 852 31.89 -71.28 7.99
N THR A 853 31.03 -71.92 8.76
CA THR A 853 30.94 -71.72 10.21
C THR A 853 32.07 -72.50 10.87
N ASP A 854 33.11 -71.79 11.34
CA ASP A 854 34.16 -72.36 12.16
C ASP A 854 33.65 -72.58 13.60
N GLY A 855 33.50 -73.86 13.98
CA GLY A 855 33.06 -74.27 15.31
C GLY A 855 32.96 -75.79 15.42
N GLU A 856 33.07 -76.34 16.64
CA GLU A 856 32.94 -77.78 16.91
C GLU A 856 31.53 -78.17 17.40
N ASP A 857 30.59 -77.23 17.42
CA ASP A 857 29.21 -77.46 17.86
C ASP A 857 28.34 -78.14 16.80
N ALA A 858 27.22 -78.69 17.24
CA ALA A 858 26.30 -79.46 16.41
C ALA A 858 25.79 -78.67 15.19
N TYR A 859 25.53 -77.36 15.34
CA TYR A 859 25.08 -76.52 14.25
C TYR A 859 26.17 -76.30 13.18
N SER A 860 27.41 -76.05 13.60
CA SER A 860 28.54 -75.90 12.66
C SER A 860 28.86 -77.22 11.94
N ALA A 861 28.71 -78.35 12.62
CA ALA A 861 28.80 -79.68 12.02
C ALA A 861 27.71 -79.88 10.95
N LEU A 862 26.45 -79.55 11.26
CA LEU A 862 25.32 -79.63 10.31
C LEU A 862 25.49 -78.70 9.10
N CYS A 863 25.99 -77.47 9.30
CA CYS A 863 26.27 -76.56 8.19
C CYS A 863 27.39 -77.09 7.27
N ARG A 864 28.49 -77.63 7.84
CA ARG A 864 29.58 -78.23 7.06
C ARG A 864 29.12 -79.47 6.28
N MET A 865 28.36 -80.35 6.93
CA MET A 865 27.75 -81.51 6.26
C MET A 865 26.84 -81.07 5.11
N SER A 866 26.01 -80.04 5.33
CA SER A 866 25.09 -79.52 4.31
C SER A 866 25.82 -78.89 3.12
N SER A 867 26.90 -78.13 3.36
CA SER A 867 27.74 -77.57 2.29
C SER A 867 28.46 -78.66 1.49
N LEU A 868 29.06 -79.66 2.15
CA LEU A 868 29.74 -80.78 1.47
C LEU A 868 28.77 -81.65 0.67
N LEU A 869 27.54 -81.80 1.16
CA LEU A 869 26.44 -82.44 0.42
C LEU A 869 26.08 -81.64 -0.84
N MET A 870 26.03 -80.31 -0.74
CA MET A 870 25.76 -79.39 -1.86
C MET A 870 26.87 -79.44 -2.93
N GLU A 871 28.13 -79.55 -2.50
CA GLU A 871 29.32 -79.64 -3.36
C GLU A 871 29.54 -81.06 -3.94
N GLY A 872 28.80 -82.06 -3.47
CA GLY A 872 28.91 -83.45 -3.89
C GLY A 872 30.17 -84.17 -3.37
N ASN A 873 30.88 -83.59 -2.40
CA ASN A 873 32.12 -84.13 -1.84
C ASN A 873 31.84 -85.23 -0.80
N ARG A 874 31.49 -86.42 -1.28
CA ARG A 874 31.11 -87.56 -0.43
C ARG A 874 32.26 -88.15 0.40
N GLU A 875 33.51 -87.96 -0.02
CA GLU A 875 34.67 -88.49 0.70
C GLU A 875 34.92 -87.75 2.02
N GLU A 876 34.76 -86.42 2.02
CA GLU A 876 34.87 -85.62 3.25
C GLU A 876 33.58 -85.64 4.08
N LEU A 877 32.41 -85.84 3.47
CA LEU A 877 31.12 -85.87 4.16
C LEU A 877 30.95 -87.11 5.06
N ARG A 878 31.32 -88.31 4.57
CA ARG A 878 31.10 -89.58 5.28
C ARG A 878 31.68 -89.59 6.71
N PRO A 879 32.96 -89.26 6.96
CA PRO A 879 33.52 -89.29 8.31
C PRO A 879 32.87 -88.27 9.26
N LEU A 880 32.44 -87.11 8.76
CA LEU A 880 31.70 -86.12 9.56
C LEU A 880 30.32 -86.60 9.98
N MET A 881 29.62 -87.34 9.11
CA MET A 881 28.32 -87.94 9.43
C MET A 881 28.45 -89.07 10.47
N GLU A 882 29.45 -89.94 10.32
CA GLU A 882 29.75 -91.01 11.28
C GLU A 882 30.09 -90.45 12.67
N GLU A 883 30.92 -89.41 12.75
CA GLU A 883 31.27 -88.73 14.00
C GLU A 883 30.04 -88.06 14.65
N TYR A 884 29.17 -87.44 13.85
CA TYR A 884 27.94 -86.81 14.34
C TYR A 884 26.95 -87.84 14.91
N GLU A 885 26.76 -88.96 14.21
CA GLU A 885 25.90 -90.07 14.66
C GLU A 885 26.43 -90.71 15.95
N GLU A 886 27.74 -90.95 16.07
CA GLU A 886 28.35 -91.45 17.30
C GLU A 886 28.15 -90.50 18.50
N LYS A 887 28.31 -89.19 18.27
CA LYS A 887 28.06 -88.17 19.31
C LYS A 887 26.59 -88.10 19.71
N GLU A 888 25.66 -88.23 18.78
CA GLU A 888 24.21 -88.25 19.07
C GLU A 888 23.81 -89.52 19.86
N LEU A 889 24.37 -90.68 19.49
CA LEU A 889 24.20 -91.94 20.19
C LEU A 889 24.78 -91.91 21.62
N ALA A 890 25.91 -91.21 21.82
CA ALA A 890 26.46 -90.98 23.14
C ALA A 890 25.56 -90.05 23.99
N LEU A 891 25.03 -88.97 23.39
CA LEU A 891 24.15 -88.02 24.07
C LEU A 891 22.80 -88.63 24.47
N SER A 892 22.20 -89.43 23.59
CA SER A 892 20.94 -90.13 23.86
C SER A 892 21.08 -91.17 24.96
N ARG A 893 22.25 -91.81 25.10
CA ARG A 893 22.55 -92.70 26.23
C ARG A 893 22.67 -91.95 27.56
N VAL A 894 23.25 -90.76 27.56
CA VAL A 894 23.38 -89.90 28.76
C VAL A 894 22.04 -89.29 29.19
N LEU A 895 21.15 -88.96 28.25
CA LEU A 895 19.81 -88.42 28.53
C LEU A 895 18.79 -89.49 28.98
N MET A 896 19.12 -90.78 28.83
CA MET A 896 18.30 -91.92 29.28
C MET A 896 18.75 -92.52 30.62
N GLU A 897 19.85 -92.02 31.22
CA GLU A 897 20.19 -92.19 32.64
C GLU A 897 19.59 -91.05 33.47
#